data_AF-A0A286UFJ2-F1
#
_entry.id   AF-A0A286UFJ2-F1
#
_cell.length_a   1.000
_cell.length_b   1.000
_cell.length_c   1.000
_cell.angle_alpha   90.00
_cell.angle_beta   90.00
_cell.angle_gamma   90.00
#
_symmetry.space_group_name_H-M   'P 1'
#
loop_
_entity.id
_entity.type
_entity.pdbx_description
1 polymer ?
#
loop_
_entity_poly.entity_id
_entity_poly.type
_entity_poly.pdbx_seq_one_letter_code
_entity_poly.pdbx_strand_id
1 'polypeptide(L)'
;MYWFYTAYNSPTVYTAANEQNLTAAMSWSATALGGAVTTVLMVLATLAEFMYIPTTWNNTSHLTRRLLFLSVTLALTAGPTFYVAFTDTPGGPSNVPLIIGIVQFFISVVATLLFAIMPSGRMFGDRVAGKSRKYLASQTFTASYPSLSKSARCASILLWVLIFLCKFVEFYFFLTQSFRDPIRVMVGMKIQGYNDRFFGNNLCTNQAAFTLTIMYIMDLVLFFLDTFLWYVIWSTVLSIARFFILGLSIWTPWCEIYLRLPDRIYAKLLATADTEVRYKPKVLVSQIWNAVIISMYREHLFSIDHVQQLLYHQVASETDTERRTLRAPAFFMSQGDRGFKGEFFPHGSEVERRISFFAQSLTTHIPEPIPVDAMPTFTVLTPRYSEKIILSLRGIIKEEDQYTRVTLLEYLKQLHPVEWDNFVKDTKILAEESNMFNGQNPFGGLDEKSDNAKTADDLPFYCVGSKSSAPEFTLRTRIWASLRAQTLYRTISSMMNYAKAVKLLCCVENPEVVQLFGGDTDKLERELERMARRKFKFVVSMQSHSKFNPIERENAEFLLPAYPDLQIAYPDEEPSRREGCETRLFSALIDGHSEFIAETGRRRPKFRIELPGNPILGDGKSDNQNHAIIFYRGEYLQLIDANQDNYLEECLKIRNVLSEFEEYAVSSQSPYAQWGHQDFKKSPVAIVGAREYIFSENIGVLGDIAAGKEQTFGTLAARTLSWIGGKLHYGHPDFLNGIFMNTRDGISKARKGLHLNGDIFAGMNAFGRGGKIKHMEYYQCGKGRDLGFGTILNFQTKLGNGMGEQMLSREYYYLGTQLPIDRFLTFYCGHPGFQINNILVILSVQVFIVTMVFLGTLNISVSICKFNSQGQFIANQSGCYSLHPVFDWIKRCVYSIFLVFMIAFMPLFLQELTERGAGRAIIRLTKHFTSLSPVFEVFSTQIYCHSILSNLNYGGARYIATGRSFATSRVSFSTLYSREYLQWMSRGNARAHKNAWIGYCRLSRTMITGYKRKKLGLPSDKAAGSDTPRATWRAVFLSEIIMPICMAILFVVAHLFVKSFPQVSGIENASPLVRIAIVSLGPIVWNAAVLLILFFVSLFLGPMLDSVSFKFGSVIAFIAHVLALVGMVGFFEFLWFLEL
;
A
#
# COMPACT_ATOMS: atom_id res chain seq x y z
N MET A 1 -6.67 -12.52 -27.73
CA MET A 1 -8.09 -12.11 -27.80
C MET A 1 -8.26 -10.76 -28.46
N TYR A 2 -7.63 -9.68 -27.98
CA TYR A 2 -7.71 -8.34 -28.61
C TYR A 2 -7.58 -8.40 -30.13
N TRP A 3 -6.45 -8.94 -30.63
CA TRP A 3 -6.21 -9.12 -32.07
C TRP A 3 -7.28 -9.92 -32.81
N PHE A 4 -7.70 -11.07 -32.26
CA PHE A 4 -8.68 -11.93 -32.92
C PHE A 4 -10.01 -11.22 -33.16
N TYR A 5 -10.49 -10.44 -32.18
CA TYR A 5 -11.74 -9.69 -32.32
C TYR A 5 -11.56 -8.47 -33.21
N THR A 6 -10.49 -7.70 -33.05
CA THR A 6 -10.28 -6.48 -33.84
C THR A 6 -10.04 -6.80 -35.31
N ALA A 7 -9.16 -7.76 -35.63
CA ALA A 7 -8.89 -8.16 -37.02
C ALA A 7 -10.13 -8.73 -37.74
N TYR A 8 -10.98 -9.48 -37.04
CA TYR A 8 -12.22 -9.99 -37.61
C TYR A 8 -13.22 -8.86 -37.92
N ASN A 9 -13.27 -7.84 -37.06
CA ASN A 9 -14.19 -6.71 -37.20
C ASN A 9 -13.61 -5.54 -38.00
N SER A 10 -12.36 -5.60 -38.46
CA SER A 10 -11.69 -4.57 -39.28
C SER A 10 -11.37 -5.00 -40.72
N PRO A 11 -12.33 -5.60 -41.47
CA PRO A 11 -12.07 -6.16 -42.80
C PRO A 11 -11.50 -5.15 -43.81
N THR A 12 -11.83 -3.87 -43.66
CA THR A 12 -11.37 -2.79 -44.55
C THR A 12 -9.87 -2.55 -44.51
N VAL A 13 -9.17 -2.99 -43.45
CA VAL A 13 -7.72 -2.77 -43.27
C VAL A 13 -6.89 -3.63 -44.22
N TYR A 14 -7.37 -4.84 -44.54
CA TYR A 14 -6.65 -5.82 -45.34
C TYR A 14 -7.32 -6.15 -46.68
N THR A 15 -8.38 -5.44 -47.05
CA THR A 15 -8.90 -5.42 -48.43
C THR A 15 -7.97 -4.62 -49.34
N ALA A 16 -7.69 -5.15 -50.53
CA ALA A 16 -6.92 -4.43 -51.53
C ALA A 16 -7.63 -3.13 -51.95
N ALA A 17 -6.87 -2.06 -52.18
CA ALA A 17 -7.39 -0.71 -52.43
C ALA A 17 -8.30 -0.58 -53.67
N ASN A 18 -8.29 -1.57 -54.57
CA ASN A 18 -9.06 -1.59 -55.82
C ASN A 18 -10.24 -2.59 -55.79
N GLU A 19 -10.44 -3.33 -54.70
CA GLU A 19 -11.43 -4.40 -54.61
C GLU A 19 -12.53 -4.07 -53.60
N GLN A 20 -13.79 -4.18 -54.04
CA GLN A 20 -14.96 -3.93 -53.18
C GLN A 20 -15.40 -5.14 -52.35
N ASN A 21 -14.96 -6.35 -52.70
CA ASN A 21 -15.40 -7.61 -52.07
C ASN A 21 -14.24 -8.31 -51.37
N LEU A 22 -14.45 -8.69 -50.09
CA LEU A 22 -13.49 -9.51 -49.34
C LEU A 22 -13.43 -10.94 -49.86
N THR A 23 -12.21 -11.48 -49.92
CA THR A 23 -11.99 -12.92 -49.99
C THR A 23 -12.05 -13.54 -48.59
N ALA A 24 -12.73 -14.69 -48.47
CA ALA A 24 -12.83 -15.40 -47.20
C ALA A 24 -11.45 -15.89 -46.69
N ALA A 25 -10.53 -16.24 -47.60
CA ALA A 25 -9.18 -16.70 -47.28
C ALA A 25 -8.37 -15.65 -46.51
N MET A 26 -8.38 -14.39 -46.96
CA MET A 26 -7.69 -13.29 -46.26
C MET A 26 -8.31 -12.96 -44.90
N SER A 27 -9.63 -13.10 -44.71
CA SER A 27 -10.26 -12.88 -43.40
C SER A 27 -9.83 -13.92 -42.36
N TRP A 28 -9.80 -15.20 -42.73
CA TRP A 28 -9.28 -16.28 -41.87
C TRP A 28 -7.78 -16.10 -41.59
N SER A 29 -7.00 -15.74 -42.59
CA SER A 29 -5.55 -15.53 -42.46
C SER A 29 -5.20 -14.31 -41.59
N ALA A 30 -5.88 -13.17 -41.77
CA ALA A 30 -5.65 -11.95 -40.99
C ALA A 30 -6.00 -12.14 -39.50
N THR A 31 -7.07 -12.88 -39.21
CA THR A 31 -7.42 -13.26 -37.83
C THR A 31 -6.43 -14.26 -37.26
N ALA A 32 -5.94 -15.21 -38.06
CA ALA A 32 -4.93 -16.20 -37.67
C ALA A 32 -3.57 -15.57 -37.27
N LEU A 33 -3.25 -14.34 -37.72
CA LEU A 33 -2.05 -13.62 -37.25
C LEU A 33 -2.02 -13.37 -35.73
N GLY A 34 -3.11 -13.56 -35.00
CA GLY A 34 -3.12 -13.47 -33.53
C GLY A 34 -2.11 -14.42 -32.84
N GLY A 35 -1.83 -15.58 -33.46
CA GLY A 35 -0.81 -16.53 -33.02
C GLY A 35 0.61 -16.02 -33.28
N ALA A 36 0.82 -15.30 -34.38
CA ALA A 36 2.07 -14.60 -34.66
C ALA A 36 2.32 -13.48 -33.63
N VAL A 37 1.29 -12.70 -33.30
CA VAL A 37 1.38 -11.68 -32.22
C VAL A 37 1.74 -12.34 -30.89
N THR A 38 1.10 -13.46 -30.55
CA THR A 38 1.37 -14.18 -29.30
C THR A 38 2.80 -14.72 -29.25
N THR A 39 3.29 -15.30 -30.35
CA THR A 39 4.68 -15.79 -30.44
C THR A 39 5.69 -14.65 -30.37
N VAL A 40 5.45 -13.51 -31.02
CA VAL A 40 6.29 -12.30 -30.91
C VAL A 40 6.38 -11.83 -29.46
N LEU A 41 5.26 -11.77 -28.73
CA LEU A 41 5.27 -11.42 -27.31
C LEU A 41 6.13 -12.37 -26.48
N MET A 42 6.05 -13.68 -26.76
CA MET A 42 6.88 -14.68 -26.08
C MET A 42 8.37 -14.59 -26.46
N VAL A 43 8.69 -14.21 -27.71
CA VAL A 43 10.06 -13.93 -28.15
C VAL A 43 10.60 -12.71 -27.42
N LEU A 44 9.86 -11.61 -27.37
CA LEU A 44 10.24 -10.40 -26.64
C LEU A 44 10.46 -10.70 -25.14
N ALA A 45 9.58 -11.49 -24.52
CA ALA A 45 9.76 -11.93 -23.14
C ALA A 45 11.04 -12.76 -22.94
N THR A 46 11.35 -13.66 -23.88
CA THR A 46 12.57 -14.49 -23.83
C THR A 46 13.84 -13.64 -24.04
N LEU A 47 13.79 -12.65 -24.93
CA LEU A 47 14.87 -11.68 -25.13
C LEU A 47 15.07 -10.81 -23.88
N ALA A 48 13.99 -10.39 -23.21
CA ALA A 48 14.08 -9.71 -21.93
C ALA A 48 14.73 -10.61 -20.86
N GLU A 49 14.38 -11.89 -20.78
CA GLU A 49 15.05 -12.84 -19.87
C GLU A 49 16.56 -12.93 -20.12
N PHE A 50 17.01 -12.92 -21.39
CA PHE A 50 18.44 -12.84 -21.73
C PHE A 50 19.12 -11.56 -21.23
N MET A 51 18.39 -10.45 -21.13
CA MET A 51 18.93 -9.17 -20.67
C MET A 51 19.11 -9.08 -19.15
N TYR A 52 18.28 -9.79 -18.38
CA TYR A 52 18.25 -9.68 -16.91
C TYR A 52 18.89 -10.88 -16.18
N ILE A 53 18.94 -12.06 -16.79
CA ILE A 53 19.46 -13.27 -16.16
C ILE A 53 20.96 -13.41 -16.47
N PRO A 54 21.81 -13.80 -15.48
CA PRO A 54 23.22 -14.06 -15.73
C PRO A 54 23.41 -15.17 -16.77
N THR A 55 24.29 -14.93 -17.74
CA THR A 55 24.65 -15.79 -18.87
C THR A 55 25.51 -16.97 -18.44
N THR A 56 24.94 -17.86 -17.64
CA THR A 56 25.53 -19.18 -17.34
C THR A 56 25.11 -20.18 -18.41
N TRP A 57 25.96 -21.17 -18.71
CA TRP A 57 25.65 -22.20 -19.72
C TRP A 57 24.29 -22.88 -19.49
N ASN A 58 23.92 -23.12 -18.23
CA ASN A 58 22.65 -23.73 -17.87
C ASN A 58 21.42 -22.86 -18.22
N ASN A 59 21.54 -21.54 -18.03
CA ASN A 59 20.45 -20.60 -18.36
C ASN A 59 20.42 -20.31 -19.87
N THR A 60 21.58 -20.06 -20.47
CA THR A 60 21.71 -19.72 -21.88
C THR A 60 21.23 -20.86 -22.78
N SER A 61 21.65 -22.11 -22.54
CA SER A 61 21.20 -23.25 -23.34
C SER A 61 19.67 -23.45 -23.32
N HIS A 62 19.05 -23.25 -22.15
CA HIS A 62 17.60 -23.33 -22.01
C HIS A 62 16.87 -22.21 -22.77
N LEU A 63 17.31 -20.97 -22.60
CA LEU A 63 16.72 -19.81 -23.28
C LEU A 63 16.91 -19.87 -24.80
N THR A 64 18.08 -20.32 -25.28
CA THR A 64 18.34 -20.47 -26.72
C THR A 64 17.45 -21.54 -27.34
N ARG A 65 17.25 -22.68 -26.67
CA ARG A 65 16.31 -23.73 -27.14
C ARG A 65 14.88 -23.21 -27.22
N ARG A 66 14.43 -22.45 -26.22
CA ARG A 66 13.11 -21.81 -26.22
C ARG A 66 12.98 -20.81 -27.36
N LEU A 67 13.99 -19.98 -27.59
CA LEU A 67 13.99 -18.99 -28.68
C LEU A 67 13.87 -19.68 -30.05
N LEU A 68 14.65 -20.75 -30.29
CA LEU A 68 14.57 -21.55 -31.53
C LEU A 68 13.17 -22.12 -31.77
N PHE A 69 12.56 -22.69 -30.74
CA PHE A 69 11.19 -23.20 -30.81
C PHE A 69 10.17 -22.10 -31.13
N LEU A 70 10.31 -20.93 -30.50
CA LEU A 70 9.44 -19.79 -30.76
C LEU A 70 9.63 -19.24 -32.18
N SER A 71 10.85 -19.24 -32.72
CA SER A 71 11.12 -18.84 -34.11
C SER A 71 10.45 -19.78 -35.12
N VAL A 72 10.49 -21.10 -34.89
CA VAL A 72 9.77 -22.08 -35.72
C VAL A 72 8.25 -21.85 -35.63
N THR A 73 7.73 -21.62 -34.43
CA THR A 73 6.29 -21.36 -34.22
C THR A 73 5.85 -20.06 -34.89
N LEU A 74 6.69 -19.02 -34.87
CA LEU A 74 6.43 -17.76 -35.59
C LEU A 74 6.38 -17.98 -37.10
N ALA A 75 7.29 -18.77 -37.67
CA ALA A 75 7.25 -19.12 -39.08
C ALA A 75 5.96 -19.86 -39.46
N LEU A 76 5.52 -20.81 -38.62
CA LEU A 76 4.26 -21.55 -38.83
C LEU A 76 3.00 -20.69 -38.69
N THR A 77 3.03 -19.67 -37.83
CA THR A 77 1.86 -18.82 -37.56
C THR A 77 1.79 -17.55 -38.42
N ALA A 78 2.90 -17.07 -38.98
CA ALA A 78 2.95 -15.89 -39.85
C ALA A 78 3.18 -16.23 -41.33
N GLY A 79 3.97 -17.27 -41.63
CA GLY A 79 4.34 -17.67 -42.99
C GLY A 79 3.14 -17.90 -43.93
N PRO A 80 2.08 -18.63 -43.51
CA PRO A 80 0.91 -18.85 -44.35
C PRO A 80 0.19 -17.56 -44.75
N THR A 81 0.23 -16.50 -43.93
CA THR A 81 -0.40 -15.21 -44.29
C THR A 81 0.28 -14.53 -45.47
N PHE A 82 1.61 -14.58 -45.55
CA PHE A 82 2.32 -14.05 -46.71
C PHE A 82 1.94 -14.82 -47.98
N TYR A 83 1.84 -16.15 -47.90
CA TYR A 83 1.41 -16.96 -49.03
C TYR A 83 -0.01 -16.60 -49.49
N VAL A 84 -0.97 -16.52 -48.57
CA VAL A 84 -2.37 -16.16 -48.91
C VAL A 84 -2.42 -14.74 -49.50
N ALA A 85 -1.70 -13.77 -48.92
CA ALA A 85 -1.71 -12.39 -49.40
C ALA A 85 -1.17 -12.21 -50.83
N PHE A 86 -0.24 -13.06 -51.28
CA PHE A 86 0.31 -13.00 -52.65
C PHE A 86 -0.46 -13.86 -53.67
N THR A 87 -1.17 -14.89 -53.23
CA THR A 87 -1.81 -15.88 -54.13
C THR A 87 -3.32 -15.75 -54.23
N ASP A 88 -3.95 -15.03 -53.30
CA ASP A 88 -5.40 -14.85 -53.27
C ASP A 88 -5.81 -13.76 -54.28
N THR A 89 -6.55 -14.16 -55.32
CA THR A 89 -7.15 -13.27 -56.31
C THR A 89 -8.68 -13.45 -56.30
N PRO A 90 -9.47 -12.37 -56.40
CA PRO A 90 -10.93 -12.49 -56.43
C PRO A 90 -11.39 -13.32 -57.62
N GLY A 91 -12.10 -14.43 -57.36
CA GLY A 91 -12.63 -15.32 -58.40
C GLY A 91 -11.65 -16.39 -58.90
N GLY A 92 -10.51 -16.61 -58.22
CA GLY A 92 -9.60 -17.70 -58.53
C GLY A 92 -10.23 -19.10 -58.31
N PRO A 93 -9.95 -20.10 -59.16
CA PRO A 93 -10.56 -21.44 -59.09
C PRO A 93 -10.03 -22.33 -57.96
N SER A 94 -9.04 -21.88 -57.19
CA SER A 94 -8.34 -22.71 -56.20
C SER A 94 -8.83 -22.45 -54.77
N ASN A 95 -9.35 -23.47 -54.10
CA ASN A 95 -9.68 -23.44 -52.67
C ASN A 95 -8.46 -23.54 -51.74
N VAL A 96 -7.25 -23.60 -52.29
CA VAL A 96 -6.00 -23.81 -51.54
C VAL A 96 -5.70 -22.67 -50.55
N PRO A 97 -5.81 -21.36 -50.91
CA PRO A 97 -5.59 -20.27 -49.95
C PRO A 97 -6.58 -20.29 -48.78
N LEU A 98 -7.83 -20.70 -49.04
CA LEU A 98 -8.86 -20.82 -48.01
C LEU A 98 -8.54 -21.95 -47.01
N ILE A 99 -8.14 -23.13 -47.50
CA ILE A 99 -7.75 -24.27 -46.65
C ILE A 99 -6.55 -23.89 -45.78
N ILE A 100 -5.54 -23.24 -46.37
CA ILE A 100 -4.35 -22.78 -45.65
C ILE A 100 -4.72 -21.77 -44.56
N GLY A 101 -5.59 -20.81 -44.85
CA GLY A 101 -6.07 -19.83 -43.86
C GLY A 101 -6.81 -20.46 -42.68
N ILE A 102 -7.67 -21.46 -42.92
CA ILE A 102 -8.40 -22.18 -41.86
C ILE A 102 -7.42 -23.00 -41.00
N VAL A 103 -6.50 -23.75 -41.62
CA VAL A 103 -5.49 -24.54 -40.89
C VAL A 103 -4.60 -23.62 -40.04
N GLN A 104 -4.16 -22.49 -40.61
CA GLN A 104 -3.39 -21.49 -39.89
C GLN A 104 -4.14 -20.96 -38.67
N PHE A 105 -5.45 -20.70 -38.78
CA PHE A 105 -6.27 -20.23 -37.67
C PHE A 105 -6.28 -21.22 -36.50
N PHE A 106 -6.50 -22.52 -36.76
CA PHE A 106 -6.51 -23.51 -35.67
C PHE A 106 -5.12 -23.70 -35.03
N ILE A 107 -4.04 -23.69 -35.82
CA ILE A 107 -2.66 -23.72 -35.29
C ILE A 107 -2.42 -22.49 -34.40
N SER A 108 -2.86 -21.33 -34.86
CA SER A 108 -2.77 -20.06 -34.14
C SER A 108 -3.52 -20.09 -32.80
N VAL A 109 -4.75 -20.59 -32.77
CA VAL A 109 -5.53 -20.76 -31.53
C VAL A 109 -4.83 -21.71 -30.56
N VAL A 110 -4.34 -22.87 -31.04
CA VAL A 110 -3.61 -23.83 -30.20
C VAL A 110 -2.34 -23.21 -29.64
N ALA A 111 -1.55 -22.52 -30.46
CA ALA A 111 -0.34 -21.84 -30.03
C ALA A 111 -0.64 -20.76 -28.97
N THR A 112 -1.68 -19.95 -29.18
CA THR A 112 -2.09 -18.93 -28.23
C THR A 112 -2.55 -19.54 -26.90
N LEU A 113 -3.37 -20.59 -26.92
CA LEU A 113 -3.83 -21.26 -25.69
C LEU A 113 -2.67 -21.93 -24.95
N LEU A 114 -1.75 -22.56 -25.66
CA LEU A 114 -0.57 -23.19 -25.07
C LEU A 114 0.31 -22.16 -24.35
N PHE A 115 0.62 -21.04 -25.01
CA PHE A 115 1.45 -19.99 -24.40
C PHE A 115 0.72 -19.22 -23.28
N ALA A 116 -0.61 -19.16 -23.31
CA ALA A 116 -1.39 -18.55 -22.24
C ALA A 116 -1.41 -19.42 -20.96
N ILE A 117 -1.53 -20.74 -21.09
CA ILE A 117 -1.71 -21.67 -19.96
C ILE A 117 -0.38 -22.17 -19.39
N MET A 118 0.62 -22.42 -20.25
CA MET A 118 1.87 -23.03 -19.84
C MET A 118 2.84 -22.00 -19.26
N PRO A 119 3.29 -22.15 -17.99
CA PRO A 119 4.28 -21.25 -17.42
C PRO A 119 5.60 -21.30 -18.19
N SER A 120 6.22 -20.15 -18.37
CA SER A 120 7.46 -20.02 -19.15
C SER A 120 8.61 -20.86 -18.60
N GLY A 121 8.69 -21.02 -17.28
CA GLY A 121 9.70 -21.83 -16.59
C GLY A 121 9.52 -23.34 -16.75
N ARG A 122 8.38 -23.81 -17.28
CA ARG A 122 8.12 -25.23 -17.56
C ARG A 122 8.31 -25.61 -19.02
N MET A 123 8.45 -24.64 -19.93
CA MET A 123 8.72 -24.90 -21.33
C MET A 123 10.14 -25.48 -21.48
N PHE A 124 10.24 -26.74 -21.94
CA PHE A 124 11.48 -27.49 -22.21
C PHE A 124 12.29 -28.02 -21.01
N GLY A 125 11.61 -28.32 -19.90
CA GLY A 125 12.17 -29.10 -18.79
C GLY A 125 11.58 -28.66 -17.46
N ASP A 126 10.99 -29.60 -16.71
CA ASP A 126 10.31 -29.24 -15.48
C ASP A 126 11.31 -29.01 -14.35
N ARG A 127 11.71 -27.74 -14.15
CA ARG A 127 12.52 -27.31 -12.99
C ARG A 127 11.80 -27.60 -11.66
N VAL A 128 10.49 -27.83 -11.69
CA VAL A 128 9.61 -28.01 -10.53
C VAL A 128 9.28 -29.50 -10.28
N ALA A 129 9.16 -30.34 -11.30
CA ALA A 129 8.80 -31.77 -11.16
C ALA A 129 9.83 -32.78 -11.68
N GLY A 130 10.93 -32.35 -12.30
CA GLY A 130 11.96 -33.25 -12.82
C GLY A 130 12.71 -33.99 -11.71
N LYS A 131 12.76 -35.33 -11.74
CA LYS A 131 13.44 -36.17 -10.73
C LYS A 131 14.98 -36.05 -10.72
N SER A 132 15.56 -35.20 -11.57
CA SER A 132 17.01 -35.04 -11.63
C SER A 132 17.53 -34.25 -10.43
N ARG A 133 18.59 -34.77 -9.78
CA ARG A 133 19.28 -34.14 -8.65
C ARG A 133 19.71 -32.69 -8.95
N LYS A 134 19.95 -32.36 -10.24
CA LYS A 134 20.28 -31.01 -10.70
C LYS A 134 19.21 -29.96 -10.33
N TYR A 135 17.94 -30.37 -10.21
CA TYR A 135 16.83 -29.45 -9.92
C TYR A 135 16.39 -29.46 -8.45
N LEU A 136 16.94 -30.33 -7.60
CA LEU A 136 16.50 -30.49 -6.21
C LEU A 136 16.58 -29.19 -5.39
N ALA A 137 17.66 -28.43 -5.55
CA ALA A 137 17.81 -27.14 -4.87
C ALA A 137 16.74 -26.12 -5.34
N SER A 138 16.43 -26.11 -6.63
CA SER A 138 15.40 -25.23 -7.19
C SER A 138 14.00 -25.65 -6.71
N GLN A 139 13.71 -26.95 -6.70
CA GLN A 139 12.46 -27.53 -6.22
C GLN A 139 12.22 -27.23 -4.75
N THR A 140 13.27 -27.23 -3.94
CA THR A 140 13.16 -27.04 -2.48
C THR A 140 13.10 -25.57 -2.09
N PHE A 141 13.95 -24.72 -2.68
CA PHE A 141 14.13 -23.34 -2.20
C PHE A 141 13.51 -22.25 -3.08
N THR A 142 13.24 -22.52 -4.36
CA THR A 142 12.76 -21.51 -5.30
C THR A 142 11.39 -21.82 -5.91
N ALA A 143 10.97 -23.09 -5.88
CA ALA A 143 9.79 -23.59 -6.58
C ALA A 143 8.87 -24.47 -5.71
N SER A 144 9.05 -24.46 -4.38
CA SER A 144 8.27 -25.29 -3.45
C SER A 144 6.97 -24.58 -3.07
N TYR A 145 6.01 -24.45 -3.99
CA TYR A 145 4.75 -23.76 -3.69
C TYR A 145 3.74 -24.69 -2.99
N PRO A 146 3.07 -24.25 -1.92
CA PRO A 146 2.04 -25.05 -1.25
C PRO A 146 0.83 -25.27 -2.17
N SER A 147 0.30 -26.49 -2.20
CA SER A 147 -0.89 -26.83 -2.99
C SER A 147 -2.16 -26.25 -2.37
N LEU A 148 -3.07 -25.76 -3.21
CA LEU A 148 -4.41 -25.33 -2.79
C LEU A 148 -5.32 -26.54 -2.52
N SER A 149 -6.28 -26.38 -1.60
CA SER A 149 -7.37 -27.35 -1.42
C SER A 149 -8.25 -27.39 -2.67
N LYS A 150 -8.97 -28.49 -2.89
CA LYS A 150 -9.82 -28.66 -4.08
C LYS A 150 -10.88 -27.55 -4.22
N SER A 151 -11.51 -27.16 -3.11
CA SER A 151 -12.50 -26.07 -3.07
C SER A 151 -11.89 -24.71 -3.38
N ALA A 152 -10.75 -24.38 -2.77
CA ALA A 152 -10.04 -23.13 -3.02
C ALA A 152 -9.55 -23.01 -4.47
N ARG A 153 -9.04 -24.10 -5.04
CA ARG A 153 -8.60 -24.14 -6.44
C ARG A 153 -9.77 -24.00 -7.41
N CYS A 154 -10.89 -24.66 -7.14
CA CYS A 154 -12.11 -24.51 -7.92
C CYS A 154 -12.61 -23.05 -7.89
N ALA A 155 -12.61 -22.42 -6.72
CA ALA A 155 -12.98 -21.01 -6.57
C ALA A 155 -12.03 -20.07 -7.33
N SER A 156 -10.71 -20.31 -7.29
CA SER A 156 -9.73 -19.53 -8.05
C SER A 156 -9.94 -19.65 -9.57
N ILE A 157 -10.17 -20.87 -10.07
CA ILE A 157 -10.44 -21.09 -11.50
C ILE A 157 -11.77 -20.44 -11.91
N LEU A 158 -12.84 -20.64 -11.13
CA LEU A 158 -14.15 -20.05 -11.38
C LEU A 158 -14.07 -18.51 -11.41
N LEU A 159 -13.33 -17.91 -10.48
CA LEU A 159 -13.09 -16.47 -10.43
C LEU A 159 -12.49 -15.98 -11.77
N TRP A 160 -11.44 -16.62 -12.26
CA TRP A 160 -10.78 -16.22 -13.51
C TRP A 160 -11.65 -16.47 -14.75
N VAL A 161 -12.42 -17.56 -14.78
CA VAL A 161 -13.37 -17.83 -15.86
C VAL A 161 -14.42 -16.71 -15.94
N LEU A 162 -15.00 -16.30 -14.80
CA LEU A 162 -15.99 -15.23 -14.74
C LEU A 162 -15.40 -13.87 -15.13
N ILE A 163 -14.21 -13.54 -14.64
CA ILE A 163 -13.49 -12.31 -15.01
C ILE A 163 -13.25 -12.25 -16.52
N PHE A 164 -12.71 -13.32 -17.11
CA PHE A 164 -12.42 -13.33 -18.55
C PHE A 164 -13.69 -13.38 -19.39
N LEU A 165 -14.74 -14.06 -18.95
CA LEU A 165 -16.03 -14.07 -19.64
C LEU A 165 -16.61 -12.65 -19.71
N CYS A 166 -16.72 -11.95 -18.58
CA CYS A 166 -17.21 -10.57 -18.53
C CYS A 166 -16.33 -9.64 -19.36
N LYS A 167 -15.00 -9.74 -19.19
CA LYS A 167 -14.03 -8.95 -19.96
C LYS A 167 -14.19 -9.13 -21.46
N PHE A 168 -14.23 -10.37 -21.96
CA PHE A 168 -14.28 -10.63 -23.39
C PHE A 168 -15.63 -10.26 -24.00
N VAL A 169 -16.72 -10.40 -23.25
CA VAL A 169 -18.05 -9.93 -23.67
C VAL A 169 -18.06 -8.40 -23.77
N GLU A 170 -17.66 -7.70 -22.71
CA GLU A 170 -17.60 -6.24 -22.72
C GLU A 170 -16.68 -5.72 -23.83
N PHE A 171 -15.47 -6.26 -23.93
CA PHE A 171 -14.50 -5.87 -24.95
C PHE A 171 -15.04 -6.02 -26.37
N TYR A 172 -15.80 -7.08 -26.65
CA TYR A 172 -16.39 -7.29 -27.98
C TYR A 172 -17.44 -6.21 -28.31
N PHE A 173 -18.39 -5.98 -27.40
CA PHE A 173 -19.52 -5.07 -27.65
C PHE A 173 -19.15 -3.59 -27.49
N PHE A 174 -18.35 -3.23 -26.49
CA PHE A 174 -18.06 -1.83 -26.14
C PHE A 174 -16.81 -1.28 -26.83
N LEU A 175 -15.72 -2.05 -26.93
CA LEU A 175 -14.49 -1.58 -27.59
C LEU A 175 -14.49 -1.96 -29.07
N THR A 176 -14.48 -3.26 -29.39
CA THR A 176 -14.25 -3.72 -30.77
C THR A 176 -15.35 -3.30 -31.72
N GLN A 177 -16.62 -3.57 -31.38
CA GLN A 177 -17.74 -3.26 -32.26
C GLN A 177 -17.96 -1.76 -32.43
N SER A 178 -17.68 -0.96 -31.39
CA SER A 178 -17.79 0.50 -31.49
C SER A 178 -16.68 1.11 -32.35
N PHE A 179 -15.51 0.47 -32.37
CA PHE A 179 -14.36 0.94 -33.15
C PHE A 179 -14.41 0.55 -34.63
N ARG A 180 -15.22 -0.47 -35.00
CA ARG A 180 -15.43 -0.92 -36.38
C ARG A 180 -15.82 0.20 -37.35
N ASP A 181 -16.80 1.03 -36.99
CA ASP A 181 -17.30 2.08 -37.89
C ASP A 181 -16.28 3.23 -38.08
N PRO A 182 -15.60 3.73 -37.03
CA PRO A 182 -14.44 4.60 -37.19
C PRO A 182 -13.36 4.04 -38.13
N ILE A 183 -13.02 2.76 -37.99
CA ILE A 183 -12.04 2.09 -38.86
C ILE A 183 -12.52 2.11 -40.32
N ARG A 184 -13.79 1.75 -40.58
CA ARG A 184 -14.34 1.72 -41.93
C ARG A 184 -14.23 3.07 -42.65
N VAL A 185 -14.43 4.17 -41.94
CA VAL A 185 -14.44 5.50 -42.56
C VAL A 185 -13.05 6.12 -42.68
N MET A 186 -12.16 5.85 -41.72
CA MET A 186 -10.79 6.40 -41.75
C MET A 186 -9.83 5.59 -42.63
N VAL A 187 -10.07 4.28 -42.77
CA VAL A 187 -9.27 3.44 -43.68
C VAL A 187 -9.59 3.82 -45.13
N GLY A 188 -8.59 4.34 -45.84
CA GLY A 188 -8.75 4.82 -47.22
C GLY A 188 -9.10 6.31 -47.33
N MET A 189 -9.31 7.01 -46.21
CA MET A 189 -9.49 8.46 -46.20
C MET A 189 -8.18 9.15 -46.62
N LYS A 190 -8.16 9.67 -47.85
CA LYS A 190 -7.08 10.51 -48.36
C LYS A 190 -7.55 11.95 -48.37
N ILE A 191 -6.97 12.77 -47.50
CA ILE A 191 -7.20 14.21 -47.49
C ILE A 191 -6.60 14.76 -48.79
N GLN A 192 -7.25 15.72 -49.45
CA GLN A 192 -6.86 16.35 -50.73
C GLN A 192 -6.83 17.88 -50.60
N GLY A 193 -6.02 18.58 -51.42
CA GLY A 193 -6.01 20.05 -51.52
C GLY A 193 -4.83 20.78 -50.85
N TYR A 194 -3.59 20.27 -50.96
CA TYR A 194 -2.44 20.80 -50.20
C TYR A 194 -1.08 20.47 -50.84
N ASN A 195 -0.02 21.16 -50.38
CA ASN A 195 1.41 20.89 -50.65
C ASN A 195 2.29 21.54 -49.54
N ASP A 196 3.03 20.75 -48.74
CA ASP A 196 4.04 21.28 -47.80
C ASP A 196 5.44 21.27 -48.41
N ARG A 197 6.27 22.27 -48.09
CA ARG A 197 7.58 22.47 -48.73
C ARG A 197 8.59 21.35 -48.46
N PHE A 198 8.51 20.68 -47.32
CA PHE A 198 9.46 19.61 -46.94
C PHE A 198 8.89 18.20 -47.07
N PHE A 199 7.61 18.00 -46.72
CA PHE A 199 6.98 16.68 -46.73
C PHE A 199 6.03 16.45 -47.91
N GLY A 200 5.87 17.45 -48.78
CA GLY A 200 5.01 17.39 -49.95
C GLY A 200 3.58 16.99 -49.58
N ASN A 201 3.04 16.01 -50.32
CA ASN A 201 1.68 15.53 -50.08
C ASN A 201 1.58 14.36 -49.08
N ASN A 202 2.72 13.80 -48.64
CA ASN A 202 2.72 12.54 -47.91
C ASN A 202 2.16 12.67 -46.48
N LEU A 203 2.36 13.82 -45.82
CA LEU A 203 1.91 14.03 -44.45
C LEU A 203 0.38 14.02 -44.37
N CYS A 204 -0.33 14.78 -45.21
CA CYS A 204 -1.78 14.88 -45.12
C CYS A 204 -2.51 13.67 -45.75
N THR A 205 -1.90 12.97 -46.72
CA THR A 205 -2.47 11.71 -47.22
C THR A 205 -2.49 10.65 -46.12
N ASN A 206 -1.46 10.63 -45.26
CA ASN A 206 -1.31 9.66 -44.20
C ASN A 206 -1.83 10.12 -42.84
N GLN A 207 -2.30 11.36 -42.70
CA GLN A 207 -2.77 11.89 -41.42
C GLN A 207 -3.91 11.06 -40.81
N ALA A 208 -4.89 10.66 -41.63
CA ALA A 208 -5.98 9.80 -41.17
C ALA A 208 -5.47 8.43 -40.67
N ALA A 209 -4.44 7.88 -41.30
CA ALA A 209 -3.79 6.64 -40.87
C ALA A 209 -2.99 6.82 -39.56
N PHE A 210 -2.30 7.96 -39.38
CA PHE A 210 -1.63 8.30 -38.12
C PHE A 210 -2.63 8.45 -36.98
N THR A 211 -3.72 9.20 -37.18
CA THR A 211 -4.77 9.36 -36.17
C THR A 211 -5.40 8.02 -35.83
N LEU A 212 -5.74 7.19 -36.82
CA LEU A 212 -6.27 5.86 -36.60
C LEU A 212 -5.30 4.96 -35.82
N THR A 213 -3.99 5.06 -36.07
CA THR A 213 -2.96 4.32 -35.33
C THR A 213 -2.94 4.71 -33.86
N ILE A 214 -3.00 6.01 -33.56
CA ILE A 214 -3.08 6.51 -32.17
C ILE A 214 -4.38 6.04 -31.50
N MET A 215 -5.49 6.01 -32.23
CA MET A 215 -6.76 5.47 -31.73
C MET A 215 -6.69 3.97 -31.43
N TYR A 216 -6.01 3.16 -32.26
CA TYR A 216 -5.73 1.75 -31.94
C TYR A 216 -4.91 1.61 -30.65
N ILE A 217 -3.90 2.47 -30.45
CA ILE A 217 -3.10 2.48 -29.22
C ILE A 217 -3.99 2.82 -28.01
N MET A 218 -4.86 3.82 -28.14
CA MET A 218 -5.82 4.18 -27.08
C MET A 218 -6.74 3.01 -26.72
N ASP A 219 -7.33 2.36 -27.73
CA ASP A 219 -8.22 1.21 -27.54
C ASP A 219 -7.49 0.01 -26.90
N LEU A 220 -6.23 -0.23 -27.28
CA LEU A 220 -5.38 -1.24 -26.65
C LEU A 220 -5.08 -0.93 -25.18
N VAL A 221 -4.82 0.33 -24.83
CA VAL A 221 -4.58 0.75 -23.44
C VAL A 221 -5.84 0.54 -22.60
N LEU A 222 -7.02 0.90 -23.11
CA LEU A 222 -8.31 0.65 -22.44
C LEU A 222 -8.54 -0.85 -22.21
N PHE A 223 -8.27 -1.70 -23.21
CA PHE A 223 -8.42 -3.15 -23.07
C PHE A 223 -7.61 -3.76 -21.90
N PHE A 224 -6.43 -3.23 -21.59
CA PHE A 224 -5.65 -3.70 -20.45
C PHE A 224 -6.23 -3.25 -19.11
N LEU A 225 -6.74 -2.02 -19.05
CA LEU A 225 -7.33 -1.39 -17.87
C LEU A 225 -8.57 -2.14 -17.36
N ASP A 226 -9.44 -2.60 -18.27
CA ASP A 226 -10.69 -3.29 -17.93
C ASP A 226 -10.46 -4.61 -17.16
N THR A 227 -9.33 -5.28 -17.38
CA THR A 227 -8.99 -6.56 -16.69
C THR A 227 -8.94 -6.38 -15.19
N PHE A 228 -8.34 -5.29 -14.74
CA PHE A 228 -8.16 -5.02 -13.33
C PHE A 228 -9.49 -4.65 -12.67
N LEU A 229 -10.33 -3.90 -13.39
CA LEU A 229 -11.67 -3.55 -12.96
C LEU A 229 -12.53 -4.78 -12.66
N TRP A 230 -12.60 -5.72 -13.60
CA TRP A 230 -13.35 -6.98 -13.39
C TRP A 230 -12.78 -7.84 -12.26
N TYR A 231 -11.46 -7.85 -12.12
CA TYR A 231 -10.82 -8.52 -10.99
C TYR A 231 -11.27 -7.91 -9.64
N VAL A 232 -11.30 -6.58 -9.53
CA VAL A 232 -11.78 -5.90 -8.33
C VAL A 232 -13.25 -6.22 -8.05
N ILE A 233 -14.11 -6.20 -9.08
CA ILE A 233 -15.54 -6.51 -8.93
C ILE A 233 -15.74 -7.94 -8.42
N TRP A 234 -15.19 -8.93 -9.14
CA TRP A 234 -15.41 -10.33 -8.80
C TRP A 234 -14.68 -10.77 -7.52
N SER A 235 -13.51 -10.19 -7.21
CA SER A 235 -12.84 -10.45 -5.93
C SER A 235 -13.63 -9.90 -4.74
N THR A 236 -14.34 -8.79 -4.93
CA THR A 236 -15.26 -8.21 -3.94
C THR A 236 -16.48 -9.10 -3.72
N VAL A 237 -17.12 -9.56 -4.81
CA VAL A 237 -18.23 -10.51 -4.75
C VAL A 237 -17.81 -11.81 -4.05
N LEU A 238 -16.64 -12.35 -4.40
CA LEU A 238 -16.10 -13.57 -3.78
C LEU A 238 -15.79 -13.37 -2.29
N SER A 239 -15.29 -12.19 -1.91
CA SER A 239 -15.02 -11.86 -0.51
C SER A 239 -16.31 -11.80 0.33
N ILE A 240 -17.38 -11.22 -0.22
CA ILE A 240 -18.70 -11.17 0.42
C ILE A 240 -19.30 -12.57 0.52
N ALA A 241 -19.23 -13.37 -0.55
CA ALA A 241 -19.67 -14.76 -0.50
C ALA A 241 -18.91 -15.55 0.58
N ARG A 242 -17.59 -15.34 0.69
CA ARG A 242 -16.77 -15.98 1.72
C ARG A 242 -17.11 -15.49 3.12
N PHE A 243 -17.43 -14.21 3.29
CA PHE A 243 -17.88 -13.62 4.55
C PHE A 243 -19.11 -14.34 5.11
N PHE A 244 -20.11 -14.60 4.25
CA PHE A 244 -21.29 -15.38 4.63
C PHE A 244 -20.96 -16.84 4.97
N ILE A 245 -20.07 -17.48 4.21
CA ILE A 245 -19.64 -18.88 4.49
C ILE A 245 -18.92 -18.97 5.84
N LEU A 246 -18.22 -17.92 6.28
CA LEU A 246 -17.53 -17.87 7.58
C LEU A 246 -18.49 -17.64 8.77
N GLY A 247 -19.79 -17.51 8.52
CA GLY A 247 -20.83 -17.36 9.54
C GLY A 247 -21.19 -15.92 9.90
N LEU A 248 -20.64 -14.93 9.18
CA LEU A 248 -20.99 -13.52 9.40
C LEU A 248 -22.18 -13.15 8.52
N SER A 249 -23.32 -12.85 9.15
CA SER A 249 -24.52 -12.35 8.46
C SER A 249 -24.70 -10.86 8.72
N ILE A 250 -24.87 -10.09 7.64
CA ILE A 250 -25.20 -8.66 7.66
C ILE A 250 -26.58 -8.42 8.30
N TRP A 251 -27.44 -9.43 8.26
CA TRP A 251 -28.86 -9.31 8.63
C TRP A 251 -29.17 -9.81 10.04
N THR A 252 -28.18 -10.34 10.77
CA THR A 252 -28.40 -10.76 12.16
C THR A 252 -28.58 -9.52 13.04
N PRO A 253 -29.71 -9.38 13.77
CA PRO A 253 -29.91 -8.24 14.64
C PRO A 253 -28.84 -8.16 15.74
N TRP A 254 -28.31 -6.97 16.00
CA TRP A 254 -27.32 -6.74 17.07
C TRP A 254 -27.80 -7.21 18.44
N CYS A 255 -29.10 -7.08 18.73
CA CYS A 255 -29.73 -7.59 19.95
C CYS A 255 -29.46 -9.09 20.17
N GLU A 256 -29.55 -9.90 19.11
CA GLU A 256 -29.31 -11.34 19.20
C GLU A 256 -27.83 -11.66 19.40
N ILE A 257 -26.95 -10.88 18.76
CA ILE A 257 -25.49 -11.01 18.90
C ILE A 257 -25.07 -10.75 20.35
N TYR A 258 -25.61 -9.70 20.97
CA TYR A 258 -25.31 -9.35 22.36
C TYR A 258 -25.93 -10.32 23.37
N LEU A 259 -27.17 -10.77 23.15
CA LEU A 259 -27.84 -11.71 24.05
C LEU A 259 -27.09 -13.04 24.18
N ARG A 260 -26.53 -13.56 23.08
CA ARG A 260 -25.74 -14.82 23.06
C ARG A 260 -24.26 -14.63 23.38
N LEU A 261 -23.81 -13.41 23.67
CA LEU A 261 -22.40 -13.12 23.93
C LEU A 261 -21.83 -13.91 25.13
N PRO A 262 -22.51 -14.03 26.28
CA PRO A 262 -22.00 -14.81 27.41
C PRO A 262 -21.73 -16.27 27.06
N ASP A 263 -22.65 -16.91 26.34
CA ASP A 263 -22.51 -18.31 25.91
C ASP A 263 -21.34 -18.50 24.93
N ARG A 264 -21.13 -17.53 24.03
CA ARG A 264 -20.02 -17.54 23.08
C ARG A 264 -18.67 -17.33 23.76
N ILE A 265 -18.59 -16.45 24.76
CA ILE A 265 -17.38 -16.28 25.57
C ILE A 265 -17.00 -17.62 26.21
N TYR A 266 -17.97 -18.30 26.81
CA TYR A 266 -17.75 -19.61 27.43
C TYR A 266 -17.28 -20.66 26.40
N ALA A 267 -17.98 -20.78 25.27
CA ALA A 267 -17.71 -21.84 24.29
C ALA A 267 -16.46 -21.60 23.41
N LYS A 268 -16.06 -20.35 23.17
CA LYS A 268 -14.99 -20.02 22.21
C LYS A 268 -13.67 -19.59 22.84
N LEU A 269 -13.70 -19.04 24.05
CA LEU A 269 -12.49 -18.51 24.70
C LEU A 269 -11.95 -19.41 25.81
N LEU A 270 -12.77 -20.26 26.44
CA LEU A 270 -12.36 -21.13 27.54
C LEU A 270 -12.13 -22.57 27.06
N ALA A 271 -11.07 -23.20 27.55
CA ALA A 271 -10.78 -24.60 27.30
C ALA A 271 -11.55 -25.49 28.29
N THR A 272 -12.78 -25.87 27.94
CA THR A 272 -13.69 -26.65 28.82
C THR A 272 -13.77 -28.14 28.46
N ALA A 273 -13.21 -28.55 27.32
CA ALA A 273 -13.25 -29.93 26.85
C ALA A 273 -12.36 -30.89 27.66
N ASP A 274 -11.22 -30.41 28.15
CA ASP A 274 -10.22 -31.21 28.88
C ASP A 274 -10.28 -31.01 30.41
N THR A 275 -11.16 -30.13 30.90
CA THR A 275 -11.19 -29.69 32.30
C THR A 275 -12.46 -30.21 32.96
N GLU A 276 -12.36 -30.91 34.10
CA GLU A 276 -13.53 -31.28 34.92
C GLU A 276 -14.24 -29.99 35.38
N VAL A 277 -15.31 -29.58 34.68
CA VAL A 277 -15.98 -28.29 34.95
C VAL A 277 -16.71 -28.34 36.30
N ARG A 278 -16.03 -27.93 37.38
CA ARG A 278 -16.60 -27.86 38.75
C ARG A 278 -17.43 -26.59 39.01
N TYR A 279 -17.28 -25.53 38.20
CA TYR A 279 -17.95 -24.24 38.39
C TYR A 279 -19.04 -23.96 37.33
N LYS A 280 -20.09 -23.24 37.75
CA LYS A 280 -21.16 -22.81 36.84
C LYS A 280 -20.61 -21.87 35.75
N PRO A 281 -20.96 -22.06 34.45
CA PRO A 281 -20.48 -21.22 33.34
C PRO A 281 -20.61 -19.71 33.58
N LYS A 282 -21.70 -19.29 34.24
CA LYS A 282 -21.98 -17.90 34.59
C LYS A 282 -20.87 -17.25 35.44
N VAL A 283 -20.21 -18.02 36.32
CA VAL A 283 -19.11 -17.52 37.17
C VAL A 283 -17.88 -17.23 36.31
N LEU A 284 -17.48 -18.18 35.46
CA LEU A 284 -16.29 -18.04 34.62
C LEU A 284 -16.43 -16.88 33.63
N VAL A 285 -17.61 -16.77 33.00
CA VAL A 285 -17.91 -15.66 32.08
C VAL A 285 -17.92 -14.31 32.79
N SER A 286 -18.43 -14.25 34.03
CA SER A 286 -18.48 -13.00 34.80
C SER A 286 -17.08 -12.42 35.06
N GLN A 287 -16.08 -13.28 35.32
CA GLN A 287 -14.70 -12.85 35.55
C GLN A 287 -14.10 -12.25 34.28
N ILE A 288 -14.29 -12.91 33.13
CA ILE A 288 -13.79 -12.41 31.83
C ILE A 288 -14.48 -11.10 31.46
N TRP A 289 -15.81 -11.05 31.50
CA TRP A 289 -16.57 -9.87 31.12
C TRP A 289 -16.27 -8.66 32.01
N ASN A 290 -16.23 -8.86 33.33
CA ASN A 290 -15.92 -7.79 34.26
C ASN A 290 -14.50 -7.25 34.01
N ALA A 291 -13.52 -8.12 33.73
CA ALA A 291 -12.16 -7.66 33.41
C ALA A 291 -12.12 -6.80 32.13
N VAL A 292 -12.88 -7.16 31.10
CA VAL A 292 -12.99 -6.35 29.86
C VAL A 292 -13.57 -4.96 30.17
N ILE A 293 -14.70 -4.89 30.88
CA ILE A 293 -15.35 -3.62 31.22
C ILE A 293 -14.46 -2.74 32.12
N ILE A 294 -13.81 -3.34 33.11
CA ILE A 294 -12.87 -2.62 34.00
C ILE A 294 -11.65 -2.10 33.21
N SER A 295 -11.14 -2.86 32.25
CA SER A 295 -10.05 -2.40 31.38
C SER A 295 -10.45 -1.15 30.59
N MET A 296 -11.66 -1.14 30.00
CA MET A 296 -12.18 0.01 29.26
C MET A 296 -12.41 1.23 30.18
N TYR A 297 -12.85 1.01 31.42
CA TYR A 297 -12.96 2.07 32.42
C TYR A 297 -11.60 2.70 32.75
N ARG A 298 -10.55 1.89 32.93
CA ARG A 298 -9.17 2.38 33.17
C ARG A 298 -8.59 3.17 32.00
N GLU A 299 -9.12 3.00 30.80
CA GLU A 299 -8.77 3.80 29.62
C GLU A 299 -9.55 5.13 29.54
N HIS A 300 -10.46 5.38 30.49
CA HIS A 300 -11.41 6.51 30.58
C HIS A 300 -12.53 6.48 29.54
N LEU A 301 -12.81 5.31 28.95
CA LEU A 301 -13.86 5.17 27.94
C LEU A 301 -15.27 5.11 28.54
N PHE A 302 -15.40 4.69 29.79
CA PHE A 302 -16.66 4.63 30.53
C PHE A 302 -16.70 5.63 31.69
N SER A 303 -17.91 6.11 31.99
CA SER A 303 -18.23 6.72 33.28
C SER A 303 -18.52 5.62 34.31
N ILE A 304 -18.46 5.97 35.60
CA ILE A 304 -18.75 5.05 36.70
C ILE A 304 -20.18 4.46 36.58
N ASP A 305 -21.15 5.27 36.16
CA ASP A 305 -22.55 4.83 36.00
C ASP A 305 -22.71 3.75 34.93
N HIS A 306 -22.04 3.91 33.78
CA HIS A 306 -22.05 2.90 32.72
C HIS A 306 -21.40 1.59 33.18
N VAL A 307 -20.30 1.67 33.94
CA VAL A 307 -19.63 0.49 34.49
C VAL A 307 -20.58 -0.29 35.41
N GLN A 308 -21.28 0.40 36.31
CA GLN A 308 -22.22 -0.27 37.23
C GLN A 308 -23.35 -1.03 36.50
N GLN A 309 -23.81 -0.52 35.36
CA GLN A 309 -24.84 -1.18 34.54
C GLN A 309 -24.32 -2.38 33.73
N LEU A 310 -23.01 -2.41 33.45
CA LEU A 310 -22.36 -3.41 32.60
C LEU A 310 -21.67 -4.52 33.38
N LEU A 311 -21.40 -4.36 34.68
CA LEU A 311 -20.76 -5.38 35.50
C LEU A 311 -21.73 -6.46 36.01
N TYR A 312 -21.22 -7.69 36.14
CA TYR A 312 -21.87 -8.72 36.95
C TYR A 312 -21.70 -8.39 38.44
N HIS A 313 -22.80 -8.37 39.17
CA HIS A 313 -22.83 -8.11 40.62
C HIS A 313 -23.13 -9.37 41.40
N GLN A 314 -22.44 -9.57 42.52
CA GLN A 314 -22.83 -10.58 43.50
C GLN A 314 -23.90 -9.98 44.41
N VAL A 315 -25.10 -10.54 44.38
CA VAL A 315 -26.26 -10.10 45.17
C VAL A 315 -26.68 -11.26 46.09
N ALA A 316 -27.11 -10.97 47.32
CA ALA A 316 -27.69 -12.00 48.19
C ALA A 316 -28.89 -12.67 47.48
N SER A 317 -29.00 -13.99 47.59
CA SER A 317 -30.13 -14.71 47.00
C SER A 317 -31.43 -14.29 47.68
N GLU A 318 -32.48 -14.12 46.90
CA GLU A 318 -33.82 -13.76 47.41
C GLU A 318 -34.43 -14.82 48.35
N THR A 319 -33.89 -16.04 48.34
CA THR A 319 -34.40 -17.18 49.12
C THR A 319 -33.52 -17.58 50.30
N ASP A 320 -32.27 -17.11 50.37
CA ASP A 320 -31.30 -17.54 51.37
C ASP A 320 -30.22 -16.47 51.57
N THR A 321 -30.18 -15.85 52.75
CA THR A 321 -29.34 -14.67 53.04
C THR A 321 -27.85 -15.01 53.06
N GLU A 322 -27.49 -16.28 53.26
CA GLU A 322 -26.09 -16.76 53.26
C GLU A 322 -25.56 -17.06 51.85
N ARG A 323 -26.43 -17.31 50.87
CA ARG A 323 -26.02 -17.66 49.50
C ARG A 323 -25.99 -16.42 48.60
N ARG A 324 -24.80 -16.04 48.13
CA ARG A 324 -24.62 -14.99 47.11
C ARG A 324 -24.83 -15.55 45.70
N THR A 325 -25.69 -14.92 44.92
CA THR A 325 -25.95 -15.26 43.50
C THR A 325 -25.43 -14.15 42.59
N LEU A 326 -24.92 -14.53 41.41
CA LEU A 326 -24.46 -13.58 40.42
C LEU A 326 -25.64 -13.06 39.58
N ARG A 327 -25.89 -11.76 39.63
CA ARG A 327 -26.84 -11.06 38.75
C ARG A 327 -26.16 -10.68 37.44
N ALA A 328 -26.81 -10.99 36.32
CA ALA A 328 -26.31 -10.59 35.01
C ALA A 328 -26.58 -9.11 34.73
N PRO A 329 -25.69 -8.42 34.00
CA PRO A 329 -25.91 -7.05 33.53
C PRO A 329 -27.25 -6.89 32.80
N ALA A 330 -27.90 -5.73 32.99
CA ALA A 330 -29.11 -5.38 32.24
C ALA A 330 -28.85 -5.41 30.72
N PHE A 331 -27.63 -5.06 30.30
CA PHE A 331 -27.17 -5.11 28.92
C PHE A 331 -27.41 -6.44 28.19
N PHE A 332 -27.36 -7.59 28.87
CA PHE A 332 -27.64 -8.89 28.23
C PHE A 332 -29.12 -9.25 28.23
N MET A 333 -29.85 -8.84 29.27
CA MET A 333 -31.24 -9.24 29.50
C MET A 333 -32.24 -8.35 28.74
N SER A 334 -31.95 -7.06 28.60
CA SER A 334 -32.88 -6.08 28.03
C SER A 334 -32.84 -6.02 26.49
N GLN A 335 -31.96 -6.77 25.83
CA GLN A 335 -31.81 -6.72 24.36
C GLN A 335 -33.04 -7.28 23.62
N GLY A 336 -33.82 -8.14 24.27
CA GLY A 336 -35.04 -8.73 23.71
C GLY A 336 -36.30 -7.91 23.95
N ASP A 337 -36.25 -6.87 24.79
CA ASP A 337 -37.42 -6.09 25.20
C ASP A 337 -37.63 -4.88 24.28
N ARG A 338 -38.70 -4.91 23.47
CA ARG A 338 -39.02 -3.83 22.51
C ARG A 338 -39.35 -2.50 23.19
N GLY A 339 -39.65 -2.49 24.49
CA GLY A 339 -39.97 -1.29 25.28
C GLY A 339 -38.76 -0.60 25.92
N PHE A 340 -37.62 -1.28 26.05
CA PHE A 340 -36.46 -0.75 26.77
C PHE A 340 -35.42 -0.16 25.81
N LYS A 341 -35.38 1.19 25.71
CA LYS A 341 -34.34 1.94 24.98
C LYS A 341 -33.28 2.49 25.94
N GLY A 342 -32.62 1.63 26.70
CA GLY A 342 -31.47 2.05 27.50
C GLY A 342 -30.25 2.32 26.62
N GLU A 343 -29.66 3.51 26.71
CA GLU A 343 -28.35 3.80 26.10
C GLU A 343 -27.24 3.17 26.96
N PHE A 344 -26.79 1.97 26.59
CA PHE A 344 -25.68 1.28 27.28
C PHE A 344 -24.31 1.84 26.92
N PHE A 345 -24.20 2.46 25.74
CA PHE A 345 -22.96 3.03 25.22
C PHE A 345 -23.27 4.42 24.65
N PRO A 346 -22.38 5.41 24.81
CA PRO A 346 -22.51 6.67 24.09
C PRO A 346 -22.45 6.42 22.58
N HIS A 347 -23.37 7.03 21.82
CA HIS A 347 -23.46 6.82 20.38
C HIS A 347 -22.16 7.21 19.64
N GLY A 348 -21.64 6.29 18.82
CA GLY A 348 -20.42 6.51 18.04
C GLY A 348 -19.13 6.51 18.86
N SER A 349 -19.18 6.00 20.10
CA SER A 349 -18.01 5.87 20.96
C SER A 349 -17.09 4.71 20.56
N GLU A 350 -15.83 4.82 20.97
CA GLU A 350 -14.84 3.76 20.79
C GLU A 350 -15.23 2.46 21.52
N VAL A 351 -16.01 2.57 22.61
CA VAL A 351 -16.59 1.43 23.34
C VAL A 351 -17.56 0.65 22.47
N GLU A 352 -18.54 1.34 21.87
CA GLU A 352 -19.55 0.72 21.00
C GLU A 352 -18.85 -0.10 19.92
N ARG A 353 -17.81 0.48 19.29
CA ARG A 353 -17.01 -0.19 18.26
C ARG A 353 -16.29 -1.44 18.79
N ARG A 354 -15.55 -1.33 19.90
CA ARG A 354 -14.75 -2.44 20.45
C ARG A 354 -15.63 -3.61 20.88
N ILE A 355 -16.71 -3.34 21.61
CA ILE A 355 -17.65 -4.38 22.06
C ILE A 355 -18.41 -5.00 20.87
N SER A 356 -18.83 -4.17 19.90
CA SER A 356 -19.47 -4.67 18.67
C SER A 356 -18.55 -5.63 17.91
N PHE A 357 -17.29 -5.25 17.71
CA PHE A 357 -16.32 -6.11 17.03
C PHE A 357 -16.02 -7.38 17.82
N PHE A 358 -15.80 -7.27 19.14
CA PHE A 358 -15.58 -8.43 20.00
C PHE A 358 -16.76 -9.41 19.93
N ALA A 359 -18.00 -8.92 20.06
CA ALA A 359 -19.20 -9.75 19.98
C ALA A 359 -19.39 -10.38 18.59
N GLN A 360 -19.19 -9.60 17.52
CA GLN A 360 -19.28 -10.08 16.14
C GLN A 360 -18.21 -11.13 15.83
N SER A 361 -16.97 -10.92 16.27
CA SER A 361 -15.86 -11.82 16.01
C SER A 361 -16.09 -13.22 16.59
N LEU A 362 -16.72 -13.33 17.76
CA LEU A 362 -17.05 -14.60 18.41
C LEU A 362 -18.20 -15.36 17.72
N THR A 363 -18.87 -14.76 16.74
CA THR A 363 -19.87 -15.45 15.90
C THR A 363 -19.23 -16.27 14.80
N THR A 364 -17.98 -15.96 14.45
CA THR A 364 -17.26 -16.61 13.37
C THR A 364 -16.75 -18.00 13.76
N HIS A 365 -16.33 -18.76 12.77
CA HIS A 365 -15.55 -19.96 13.01
C HIS A 365 -14.15 -19.61 13.57
N ILE A 366 -13.96 -19.86 14.86
CA ILE A 366 -12.69 -19.71 15.59
C ILE A 366 -12.18 -21.12 15.97
N PRO A 367 -10.87 -21.43 15.84
CA PRO A 367 -10.28 -22.67 16.33
C PRO A 367 -10.52 -22.89 17.83
N GLU A 368 -10.62 -24.15 18.26
CA GLU A 368 -10.86 -24.48 19.67
C GLU A 368 -9.66 -24.09 20.55
N PRO A 369 -9.90 -23.49 21.74
CA PRO A 369 -8.83 -23.11 22.65
C PRO A 369 -8.30 -24.34 23.41
N ILE A 370 -6.99 -24.38 23.63
CA ILE A 370 -6.32 -25.33 24.52
C ILE A 370 -6.10 -24.73 25.92
N PRO A 371 -5.95 -25.55 26.98
CA PRO A 371 -5.63 -25.04 28.32
C PRO A 371 -4.40 -24.14 28.32
N VAL A 372 -4.36 -23.12 29.18
CA VAL A 372 -3.23 -22.16 29.23
C VAL A 372 -1.89 -22.87 29.45
N ASP A 373 -1.85 -23.95 30.23
CA ASP A 373 -0.64 -24.72 30.49
C ASP A 373 -0.09 -25.42 29.23
N ALA A 374 -0.96 -25.83 28.31
CA ALA A 374 -0.59 -26.43 27.02
C ALA A 374 -0.29 -25.39 25.93
N MET A 375 -0.60 -24.12 26.15
CA MET A 375 -0.39 -23.05 25.17
C MET A 375 1.11 -22.92 24.79
N PRO A 376 1.45 -22.80 23.49
CA PRO A 376 2.81 -22.49 23.04
C PRO A 376 3.31 -21.14 23.56
N THR A 377 4.62 -20.96 23.59
CA THR A 377 5.22 -19.68 23.95
C THR A 377 5.33 -18.80 22.69
N PHE A 378 5.06 -17.51 22.83
CA PHE A 378 5.23 -16.55 21.74
C PHE A 378 5.92 -15.27 22.20
N THR A 379 6.61 -14.63 21.26
CA THR A 379 7.25 -13.33 21.46
C THR A 379 6.58 -12.27 20.59
N VAL A 380 6.29 -11.09 21.14
CA VAL A 380 6.00 -9.89 20.35
C VAL A 380 7.32 -9.15 20.10
N LEU A 381 7.57 -8.75 18.86
CA LEU A 381 8.75 -7.97 18.47
C LEU A 381 8.34 -6.65 17.82
N THR A 382 8.79 -5.55 18.42
CA THR A 382 8.49 -4.18 17.94
C THR A 382 9.76 -3.41 17.62
N PRO A 383 10.01 -3.03 16.34
CA PRO A 383 11.13 -2.18 15.99
C PRO A 383 10.78 -0.69 16.22
N ARG A 384 11.62 0.02 16.99
CA ARG A 384 11.58 1.48 17.15
C ARG A 384 12.82 2.11 16.51
N TYR A 385 12.59 3.05 15.60
CA TYR A 385 13.66 3.83 14.98
C TYR A 385 13.76 5.22 15.60
N SER A 386 12.73 6.05 15.43
CA SER A 386 12.71 7.46 15.87
C SER A 386 11.36 7.89 16.44
N GLU A 387 10.46 6.95 16.69
CA GLU A 387 9.15 7.19 17.27
C GLU A 387 9.26 7.83 18.65
N LYS A 388 8.39 8.80 18.95
CA LYS A 388 8.30 9.42 20.27
C LYS A 388 7.88 8.34 21.29
N ILE A 389 8.64 8.23 22.38
CA ILE A 389 8.34 7.25 23.44
C ILE A 389 7.09 7.68 24.21
N ILE A 390 7.15 8.87 24.80
CA ILE A 390 6.05 9.57 25.51
C ILE A 390 6.05 11.03 25.02
N LEU A 391 4.87 11.65 24.91
CA LEU A 391 4.76 13.06 24.58
C LEU A 391 5.33 13.93 25.71
N SER A 392 6.10 14.95 25.35
CA SER A 392 6.60 15.93 26.32
C SER A 392 5.53 16.97 26.63
N LEU A 393 5.52 17.49 27.85
CA LEU A 393 4.58 18.53 28.29
C LEU A 393 4.62 19.75 27.34
N ARG A 394 5.82 20.20 26.97
CA ARG A 394 6.03 21.28 26.00
C ARG A 394 5.42 20.96 24.63
N GLY A 395 5.54 19.72 24.14
CA GLY A 395 4.95 19.32 22.86
C GLY A 395 3.42 19.19 22.89
N ILE A 396 2.82 19.10 24.08
CA ILE A 396 1.38 19.00 24.27
C ILE A 396 0.73 20.39 24.36
N ILE A 397 1.38 21.34 25.04
CA ILE A 397 0.80 22.65 25.39
C ILE A 397 1.32 23.78 24.49
N LYS A 398 2.50 23.64 23.87
CA LYS A 398 3.05 24.71 23.03
C LYS A 398 2.59 24.56 21.59
N GLU A 399 2.25 25.68 20.94
CA GLU A 399 2.08 25.74 19.49
C GLU A 399 3.44 25.49 18.80
N GLU A 400 3.50 24.46 17.95
CA GLU A 400 4.75 24.06 17.28
C GLU A 400 5.13 25.03 16.14
N ASP A 401 4.14 25.62 15.43
CA ASP A 401 4.34 26.44 14.22
C ASP A 401 3.40 27.66 14.15
N GLN A 402 3.80 28.72 13.43
CA GLN A 402 2.96 29.92 13.16
C GLN A 402 1.63 29.60 12.44
N TYR A 403 1.56 28.47 11.74
CA TYR A 403 0.36 28.01 11.02
C TYR A 403 -0.54 27.11 11.89
N THR A 404 -0.14 26.83 13.13
CA THR A 404 -0.88 26.05 14.10
C THR A 404 -1.70 27.00 14.96
N ARG A 405 -3.03 26.86 14.96
CA ARG A 405 -3.93 27.72 15.74
C ARG A 405 -4.44 27.10 17.04
N VAL A 406 -4.10 25.83 17.29
CA VAL A 406 -4.63 25.02 18.40
C VAL A 406 -3.50 24.14 18.92
N THR A 407 -3.35 24.05 20.24
CA THR A 407 -2.38 23.16 20.89
C THR A 407 -2.80 21.69 20.73
N LEU A 408 -1.84 20.76 20.83
CA LEU A 408 -2.16 19.34 20.71
C LEU A 408 -3.15 18.88 21.79
N LEU A 409 -3.04 19.39 23.02
CA LEU A 409 -3.97 19.08 24.10
C LEU A 409 -5.39 19.50 23.77
N GLU A 410 -5.57 20.75 23.34
CA GLU A 410 -6.89 21.29 23.04
C GLU A 410 -7.54 20.55 21.86
N TYR A 411 -6.71 20.15 20.88
CA TYR A 411 -7.16 19.30 19.79
C TYR A 411 -7.64 17.91 20.28
N LEU A 412 -6.89 17.27 21.18
CA LEU A 412 -7.28 15.97 21.75
C LEU A 412 -8.55 16.05 22.61
N LYS A 413 -8.73 17.15 23.36
CA LYS A 413 -9.96 17.39 24.15
C LYS A 413 -11.19 17.47 23.25
N GLN A 414 -11.09 18.18 22.13
CA GLN A 414 -12.18 18.29 21.15
C GLN A 414 -12.46 16.96 20.44
N LEU A 415 -11.42 16.15 20.22
CA LEU A 415 -11.57 14.82 19.58
C LEU A 415 -12.20 13.79 20.53
N HIS A 416 -11.88 13.86 21.83
CA HIS A 416 -12.31 12.89 22.85
C HIS A 416 -12.93 13.57 24.08
N PRO A 417 -14.07 14.27 23.96
CA PRO A 417 -14.64 15.06 25.06
C PRO A 417 -15.07 14.18 26.24
N VAL A 418 -15.79 13.10 25.98
CA VAL A 418 -16.28 12.18 27.02
C VAL A 418 -15.12 11.53 27.78
N GLU A 419 -14.07 11.13 27.08
CA GLU A 419 -12.90 10.50 27.72
C GLU A 419 -12.09 11.49 28.54
N TRP A 420 -12.04 12.76 28.10
CA TRP A 420 -11.42 13.83 28.85
C TRP A 420 -12.18 14.12 30.14
N ASP A 421 -13.51 14.20 30.09
CA ASP A 421 -14.34 14.43 31.28
C ASP A 421 -14.18 13.30 32.30
N ASN A 422 -14.17 12.05 31.84
CA ASN A 422 -13.91 10.88 32.69
C ASN A 422 -12.50 10.93 33.29
N PHE A 423 -11.50 11.32 32.51
CA PHE A 423 -10.12 11.49 32.99
C PHE A 423 -10.00 12.57 34.07
N VAL A 424 -10.66 13.70 33.89
CA VAL A 424 -10.67 14.79 34.87
C VAL A 424 -11.35 14.34 36.16
N LYS A 425 -12.50 13.65 36.07
CA LYS A 425 -13.20 13.09 37.24
C LYS A 425 -12.33 12.09 38.01
N ASP A 426 -11.72 11.13 37.31
CA ASP A 426 -10.83 10.13 37.92
C ASP A 426 -9.62 10.78 38.61
N THR A 427 -9.05 11.81 37.97
CA THR A 427 -7.92 12.55 38.54
C THR A 427 -8.31 13.37 39.78
N LYS A 428 -9.54 13.90 39.83
CA LYS A 428 -10.07 14.60 41.02
C LYS A 428 -10.24 13.64 42.20
N ILE A 429 -10.81 12.46 41.96
CA ILE A 429 -10.99 11.42 42.99
C ILE A 429 -9.62 11.01 43.57
N LEU A 430 -8.64 10.73 42.69
CA LEU A 430 -7.28 10.40 43.12
C LEU A 430 -6.61 11.52 43.94
N ALA A 431 -6.83 12.78 43.56
CA ALA A 431 -6.31 13.91 44.31
C ALA A 431 -6.95 13.99 45.70
N GLU A 432 -8.27 13.81 45.80
CA GLU A 432 -9.01 13.77 47.07
C GLU A 432 -8.56 12.61 47.97
N GLU A 433 -8.39 11.40 47.41
CA GLU A 433 -7.87 10.24 48.14
C GLU A 433 -6.44 10.47 48.64
N SER A 434 -5.55 10.99 47.79
CA SER A 434 -4.17 11.31 48.20
C SER A 434 -4.12 12.36 49.31
N ASN A 435 -5.06 13.32 49.31
CA ASN A 435 -5.19 14.34 50.34
C ASN A 435 -5.70 13.75 51.67
N MET A 436 -6.58 12.75 51.64
CA MET A 436 -7.02 12.04 52.86
C MET A 436 -5.90 11.24 53.53
N PHE A 437 -4.96 10.68 52.77
CA PHE A 437 -3.86 9.88 53.30
C PHE A 437 -2.64 10.70 53.77
N ASN A 438 -2.39 11.90 53.21
CA ASN A 438 -1.18 12.67 53.50
C ASN A 438 -1.34 13.86 54.48
N GLY A 439 -2.53 14.11 55.03
CA GLY A 439 -2.75 14.97 56.22
C GLY A 439 -2.30 16.44 56.14
N GLN A 440 -1.73 16.93 55.03
CA GLN A 440 -1.20 18.28 54.92
C GLN A 440 -1.74 18.99 53.68
N ASN A 441 -2.64 19.94 53.92
CA ASN A 441 -3.28 20.79 52.92
C ASN A 441 -2.24 21.67 52.18
N PRO A 442 -2.10 21.58 50.84
CA PRO A 442 -1.49 22.64 50.03
C PRO A 442 -2.50 23.75 49.68
N PHE A 443 -3.78 23.55 49.99
CA PHE A 443 -4.91 24.42 49.60
C PHE A 443 -5.72 24.96 50.80
N GLY A 444 -5.16 24.87 52.00
CA GLY A 444 -5.78 25.38 53.22
C GLY A 444 -5.65 26.90 53.32
N GLY A 445 -6.48 27.63 52.58
CA GLY A 445 -6.59 29.07 52.70
C GLY A 445 -7.13 29.71 51.43
N LEU A 446 -8.43 29.57 51.19
CA LEU A 446 -9.23 30.54 50.44
C LEU A 446 -10.70 30.31 50.83
N ASP A 447 -11.29 31.37 51.37
CA ASP A 447 -12.58 31.40 52.04
C ASP A 447 -13.75 30.90 51.18
N GLU A 448 -14.70 30.29 51.89
CA GLU A 448 -16.09 30.10 51.48
C GLU A 448 -16.72 31.44 51.06
N LYS A 449 -16.86 31.67 49.75
CA LYS A 449 -17.97 32.38 49.08
C LYS A 449 -17.63 32.64 47.61
N SER A 450 -18.02 31.72 46.72
CA SER A 450 -18.52 32.09 45.40
C SER A 450 -19.25 30.91 44.76
N ASP A 451 -20.58 31.01 44.77
CA ASP A 451 -21.45 30.30 43.83
C ASP A 451 -21.05 30.71 42.42
N ASN A 452 -20.39 29.83 41.67
CA ASN A 452 -20.39 29.84 40.21
C ASN A 452 -19.90 28.48 39.66
N ALA A 453 -20.86 27.68 39.18
CA ALA A 453 -20.63 26.40 38.51
C ALA A 453 -19.84 26.50 37.18
N LYS A 454 -19.51 27.71 36.70
CA LYS A 454 -18.68 27.93 35.50
C LYS A 454 -17.17 27.88 35.76
N THR A 455 -16.73 28.00 37.01
CA THR A 455 -15.30 28.00 37.39
C THR A 455 -14.74 26.60 37.66
N ALA A 456 -15.59 25.57 37.74
CA ALA A 456 -15.19 24.18 37.95
C ALA A 456 -14.72 23.46 36.67
N ASP A 457 -15.10 23.98 35.50
CA ASP A 457 -14.69 23.49 34.17
C ASP A 457 -13.25 23.91 33.79
N ASP A 458 -12.67 24.88 34.51
CA ASP A 458 -11.35 25.47 34.22
C ASP A 458 -10.17 24.85 35.00
N LEU A 459 -10.39 23.78 35.76
CA LEU A 459 -9.32 23.08 36.50
C LEU A 459 -8.14 22.57 35.65
N PRO A 460 -8.28 22.23 34.35
CA PRO A 460 -7.12 21.88 33.54
C PRO A 460 -6.15 23.03 33.27
N PHE A 461 -6.64 24.27 33.23
CA PHE A 461 -5.76 25.45 33.13
C PHE A 461 -5.05 25.71 34.46
N TYR A 462 -5.67 25.41 35.60
CA TYR A 462 -5.05 25.52 36.93
C TYR A 462 -4.03 24.40 37.23
N CYS A 463 -4.21 23.19 36.69
CA CYS A 463 -3.22 22.11 36.82
C CYS A 463 -2.00 22.28 35.89
N VAL A 464 -2.11 23.10 34.84
CA VAL A 464 -1.07 23.31 33.84
C VAL A 464 -0.42 24.70 33.96
N GLY A 465 -1.12 25.68 34.54
CA GLY A 465 -0.66 27.05 34.75
C GLY A 465 -0.36 27.34 36.22
N SER A 466 0.92 27.20 36.59
CA SER A 466 1.57 27.96 37.67
C SER A 466 0.78 28.20 38.95
N LYS A 467 0.64 27.16 39.80
CA LYS A 467 0.82 27.21 41.28
C LYS A 467 0.63 25.79 41.86
N SER A 468 1.74 25.04 41.92
CA SER A 468 1.92 23.65 42.39
C SER A 468 1.64 22.51 41.37
N SER A 469 2.57 22.33 40.43
CA SER A 469 2.62 21.19 39.52
C SER A 469 3.27 19.98 40.20
N ALA A 470 2.51 19.17 40.94
CA ALA A 470 3.05 17.88 41.38
C ALA A 470 3.48 17.07 40.13
N PRO A 471 4.67 16.44 40.14
CA PRO A 471 5.22 15.75 38.97
C PRO A 471 4.32 14.60 38.49
N GLU A 472 3.52 14.01 39.39
CA GLU A 472 2.60 12.91 39.13
C GLU A 472 1.45 13.30 38.19
N PHE A 473 0.75 14.41 38.45
CA PHE A 473 -0.35 14.87 37.60
C PHE A 473 0.13 15.31 36.22
N THR A 474 1.33 15.88 36.16
CA THR A 474 2.00 16.23 34.90
C THR A 474 2.27 14.99 34.06
N LEU A 475 2.82 13.94 34.68
CA LEU A 475 3.08 12.66 34.03
C LEU A 475 1.78 11.97 33.60
N ARG A 476 0.74 11.99 34.43
CA ARG A 476 -0.58 11.43 34.12
C ARG A 476 -1.21 12.07 32.88
N THR A 477 -1.12 13.39 32.75
CA THR A 477 -1.60 14.13 31.58
C THR A 477 -0.78 13.77 30.33
N ARG A 478 0.55 13.66 30.45
CA ARG A 478 1.42 13.20 29.35
C ARG A 478 1.08 11.79 28.89
N ILE A 479 0.77 10.89 29.82
CA ILE A 479 0.35 9.50 29.54
C ILE A 479 -1.00 9.50 28.82
N TRP A 480 -2.00 10.24 29.33
CA TRP A 480 -3.32 10.34 28.72
C TRP A 480 -3.24 10.81 27.26
N ALA A 481 -2.44 11.83 26.98
CA ALA A 481 -2.19 12.32 25.63
C ALA A 481 -1.42 11.31 24.77
N SER A 482 -0.43 10.61 25.34
CA SER A 482 0.39 9.62 24.63
C SER A 482 -0.40 8.39 24.20
N LEU A 483 -1.37 7.95 25.01
CA LEU A 483 -2.29 6.84 24.69
C LEU A 483 -3.22 7.17 23.50
N ARG A 484 -3.54 8.44 23.28
CA ARG A 484 -4.38 8.90 22.15
C ARG A 484 -3.57 9.32 20.92
N ALA A 485 -2.24 9.31 21.02
CA ALA A 485 -1.32 9.60 19.93
C ALA A 485 -0.59 8.34 19.45
N GLN A 486 0.20 8.48 18.38
CA GLN A 486 1.00 7.40 17.78
C GLN A 486 2.36 7.25 18.49
N THR A 487 2.32 6.90 19.78
CA THR A 487 3.54 6.77 20.63
C THR A 487 3.91 5.32 20.90
N LEU A 488 5.19 5.09 21.20
CA LEU A 488 5.64 3.76 21.63
C LEU A 488 4.98 3.35 22.97
N TYR A 489 4.70 4.31 23.87
CA TYR A 489 4.02 4.01 25.13
C TYR A 489 2.64 3.37 24.92
N ARG A 490 1.85 3.87 23.95
CA ARG A 490 0.56 3.26 23.56
C ARG A 490 0.76 1.82 23.12
N THR A 491 1.73 1.57 22.25
CA THR A 491 2.08 0.22 21.77
C THR A 491 2.47 -0.70 22.93
N ILE A 492 3.32 -0.22 23.84
CA ILE A 492 3.81 -1.05 24.95
C ILE A 492 2.69 -1.38 25.93
N SER A 493 1.96 -0.36 26.39
CA SER A 493 0.85 -0.53 27.33
C SER A 493 -0.20 -1.51 26.82
N SER A 494 -0.49 -1.42 25.52
CA SER A 494 -1.51 -2.22 24.87
C SER A 494 -1.05 -3.66 24.58
N MET A 495 0.18 -3.89 24.13
CA MET A 495 0.72 -5.26 23.91
C MET A 495 0.96 -6.00 25.23
N MET A 496 1.23 -5.29 26.33
CA MET A 496 1.30 -5.89 27.67
C MET A 496 -0.05 -6.42 28.16
N ASN A 497 -1.16 -6.10 27.50
CA ASN A 497 -2.44 -6.75 27.78
C ASN A 497 -2.45 -8.26 27.48
N TYR A 498 -1.52 -8.78 26.66
CA TYR A 498 -1.34 -10.23 26.53
C TYR A 498 -0.95 -10.88 27.85
N ALA A 499 -0.05 -10.28 28.63
CA ALA A 499 0.31 -10.78 29.94
C ALA A 499 -0.92 -10.81 30.87
N LYS A 500 -1.73 -9.74 30.87
CA LYS A 500 -2.97 -9.67 31.63
C LYS A 500 -3.99 -10.71 31.19
N ALA A 501 -4.17 -10.90 29.88
CA ALA A 501 -5.08 -11.90 29.32
C ALA A 501 -4.67 -13.33 29.71
N VAL A 502 -3.38 -13.65 29.63
CA VAL A 502 -2.85 -14.96 30.04
C VAL A 502 -3.05 -15.20 31.54
N LYS A 503 -2.75 -14.21 32.39
CA LYS A 503 -3.03 -14.28 33.83
C LYS A 503 -4.51 -14.53 34.11
N LEU A 504 -5.39 -13.77 33.45
CA LEU A 504 -6.85 -13.88 33.61
C LEU A 504 -7.35 -15.26 33.19
N LEU A 505 -6.96 -15.75 32.01
CA LEU A 505 -7.38 -17.06 31.51
C LEU A 505 -6.90 -18.20 32.42
N CYS A 506 -5.67 -18.14 32.92
CA CYS A 506 -5.17 -19.16 33.86
C CYS A 506 -5.89 -19.12 35.20
N CYS A 507 -6.21 -17.93 35.71
CA CYS A 507 -6.96 -17.78 36.95
C CYS A 507 -8.39 -18.35 36.81
N VAL A 508 -9.04 -18.12 35.67
CA VAL A 508 -10.39 -18.61 35.36
C VAL A 508 -10.41 -20.13 35.17
N GLU A 509 -9.39 -20.71 34.51
CA GLU A 509 -9.35 -22.15 34.19
C GLU A 509 -8.83 -23.03 35.33
N ASN A 510 -7.95 -22.49 36.19
CA ASN A 510 -7.34 -23.21 37.31
C ASN A 510 -7.80 -22.66 38.68
N PRO A 511 -9.08 -22.86 39.08
CA PRO A 511 -9.61 -22.31 40.33
C PRO A 511 -8.98 -22.96 41.58
N GLU A 512 -8.40 -24.15 41.46
CA GLU A 512 -7.66 -24.80 42.56
C GLU A 512 -6.46 -23.97 42.98
N VAL A 513 -5.76 -23.33 42.03
CA VAL A 513 -4.63 -22.44 42.33
C VAL A 513 -5.11 -21.27 43.20
N VAL A 514 -6.27 -20.70 42.87
CA VAL A 514 -6.87 -19.59 43.64
C VAL A 514 -7.28 -20.06 45.05
N GLN A 515 -7.84 -21.26 45.19
CA GLN A 515 -8.21 -21.83 46.48
C GLN A 515 -7.00 -22.21 47.34
N LEU A 516 -5.95 -22.76 46.71
CA LEU A 516 -4.73 -23.24 47.37
C LEU A 516 -3.93 -22.09 47.99
N PHE A 517 -3.99 -20.90 47.39
CA PHE A 517 -3.41 -19.67 47.95
C PHE A 517 -4.34 -18.89 48.88
N GLY A 518 -5.51 -19.44 49.24
CA GLY A 518 -6.46 -19.03 50.29
C GLY A 518 -6.20 -17.69 51.01
N GLY A 519 -6.43 -16.58 50.31
CA GLY A 519 -6.36 -15.20 50.86
C GLY A 519 -5.03 -14.47 50.69
N ASP A 520 -3.94 -15.14 50.32
CA ASP A 520 -2.63 -14.53 50.04
C ASP A 520 -2.54 -14.12 48.56
N THR A 521 -3.07 -12.93 48.26
CA THR A 521 -3.14 -12.35 46.92
C THR A 521 -1.76 -12.19 46.27
N ASP A 522 -0.73 -11.91 47.08
CA ASP A 522 0.62 -11.63 46.59
C ASP A 522 1.35 -12.88 46.14
N LYS A 523 1.09 -14.04 46.77
CA LYS A 523 1.60 -15.33 46.27
C LYS A 523 0.88 -15.76 45.00
N LEU A 524 -0.44 -15.58 44.94
CA LEU A 524 -1.22 -15.88 43.75
C LEU A 524 -0.76 -15.05 42.55
N GLU A 525 -0.61 -13.74 42.72
CA GLU A 525 -0.14 -12.85 41.65
C GLU A 525 1.25 -13.25 41.14
N ARG A 526 2.18 -13.60 42.05
CA ARG A 526 3.52 -14.09 41.67
C ARG A 526 3.49 -15.39 40.87
N GLU A 527 2.57 -16.31 41.17
CA GLU A 527 2.43 -17.55 40.40
C GLU A 527 1.85 -17.27 39.01
N LEU A 528 0.82 -16.44 38.92
CA LEU A 528 0.22 -16.01 37.67
C LEU A 528 1.23 -15.24 36.81
N GLU A 529 2.06 -14.39 37.41
CA GLU A 529 3.19 -13.72 36.76
C GLU A 529 4.21 -14.70 36.21
N ARG A 530 4.60 -15.71 36.98
CA ARG A 530 5.54 -16.73 36.52
C ARG A 530 5.00 -17.44 35.29
N MET A 531 3.72 -17.81 35.31
CA MET A 531 3.07 -18.48 34.19
C MET A 531 2.97 -17.54 32.96
N ALA A 532 2.52 -16.30 33.13
CA ALA A 532 2.46 -15.32 32.04
C ALA A 532 3.84 -15.06 31.43
N ARG A 533 4.89 -14.90 32.27
CA ARG A 533 6.29 -14.72 31.85
C ARG A 533 6.84 -15.94 31.10
N ARG A 534 6.34 -17.14 31.36
CA ARG A 534 6.71 -18.37 30.63
C ARG A 534 6.09 -18.42 29.24
N LYS A 535 4.85 -17.94 29.09
CA LYS A 535 4.07 -18.03 27.83
C LYS A 535 4.27 -16.84 26.90
N PHE A 536 4.51 -15.65 27.45
CA PHE A 536 4.59 -14.40 26.70
C PHE A 536 5.91 -13.66 26.97
N LYS A 537 6.52 -13.16 25.89
CA LYS A 537 7.66 -12.25 25.92
C LYS A 537 7.40 -11.05 25.01
N PHE A 538 7.90 -9.89 25.41
CA PHE A 538 7.81 -8.69 24.59
C PHE A 538 9.18 -8.03 24.44
N VAL A 539 9.68 -7.99 23.20
CA VAL A 539 10.98 -7.45 22.84
C VAL A 539 10.79 -6.18 22.00
N VAL A 540 11.31 -5.06 22.49
CA VAL A 540 11.37 -3.81 21.75
C VAL A 540 12.81 -3.58 21.29
N SER A 541 13.00 -3.45 19.98
CA SER A 541 14.31 -3.15 19.40
C SER A 541 14.49 -1.63 19.27
N MET A 542 15.55 -1.08 19.87
CA MET A 542 15.88 0.34 19.86
C MET A 542 17.30 0.57 19.32
N GLN A 543 17.43 0.75 18.00
CA GLN A 543 18.73 0.98 17.33
C GLN A 543 19.54 2.13 17.91
N SER A 544 18.85 3.22 18.25
CA SER A 544 19.44 4.50 18.64
C SER A 544 19.62 4.63 20.15
N HIS A 545 19.32 3.59 20.93
CA HIS A 545 19.34 3.62 22.40
C HIS A 545 20.65 4.18 22.98
N SER A 546 21.78 3.70 22.46
CA SER A 546 23.13 4.15 22.89
C SER A 546 23.41 5.63 22.63
N LYS A 547 22.61 6.29 21.78
CA LYS A 547 22.74 7.69 21.32
C LYS A 547 21.56 8.56 21.78
N PHE A 548 20.76 8.12 22.76
CA PHE A 548 19.61 8.87 23.26
C PHE A 548 20.00 10.18 23.96
N ASN A 549 19.18 11.20 23.75
CA ASN A 549 19.24 12.43 24.53
C ASN A 549 18.78 12.17 25.98
N PRO A 550 19.14 13.03 26.97
CA PRO A 550 18.75 12.83 28.36
C PRO A 550 17.24 12.60 28.57
N ILE A 551 16.39 13.36 27.86
CA ILE A 551 14.93 13.24 27.90
C ILE A 551 14.46 11.89 27.31
N GLU A 552 15.05 11.43 26.22
CA GLU A 552 14.68 10.14 25.63
C GLU A 552 15.09 8.98 26.54
N ARG A 553 16.26 9.08 27.17
CA ARG A 553 16.74 8.12 28.16
C ARG A 553 15.82 8.06 29.38
N GLU A 554 15.39 9.20 29.91
CA GLU A 554 14.42 9.26 31.02
C GLU A 554 13.08 8.63 30.64
N ASN A 555 12.55 8.95 29.45
CA ASN A 555 11.29 8.35 28.97
C ASN A 555 11.41 6.84 28.72
N ALA A 556 12.58 6.35 28.26
CA ALA A 556 12.83 4.93 28.07
C ALA A 556 12.96 4.21 29.42
N GLU A 557 13.68 4.80 30.37
CA GLU A 557 13.85 4.26 31.72
C GLU A 557 12.51 4.19 32.46
N PHE A 558 11.59 5.15 32.26
CA PHE A 558 10.24 5.10 32.84
C PHE A 558 9.44 3.85 32.45
N LEU A 559 9.69 3.25 31.27
CA LEU A 559 8.97 2.06 30.81
C LEU A 559 9.32 0.81 31.63
N LEU A 560 10.57 0.70 32.09
CA LEU A 560 11.11 -0.53 32.68
C LEU A 560 10.56 -0.80 34.11
N PRO A 561 10.39 0.19 35.00
CA PRO A 561 9.66 0.01 36.25
C PRO A 561 8.16 -0.21 36.04
N ALA A 562 7.55 0.47 35.06
CA ALA A 562 6.12 0.32 34.77
C ALA A 562 5.77 -1.06 34.19
N TYR A 563 6.68 -1.63 33.40
CA TYR A 563 6.56 -2.95 32.79
C TYR A 563 7.87 -3.75 32.98
N PRO A 564 8.09 -4.38 34.14
CA PRO A 564 9.36 -5.05 34.47
C PRO A 564 9.77 -6.17 33.51
N ASP A 565 8.78 -6.84 32.91
CA ASP A 565 8.97 -7.93 31.94
C ASP A 565 9.28 -7.46 30.51
N LEU A 566 9.19 -6.15 30.24
CA LEU A 566 9.55 -5.57 28.96
C LEU A 566 11.04 -5.76 28.70
N GLN A 567 11.38 -6.27 27.52
CA GLN A 567 12.77 -6.45 27.12
C GLN A 567 13.14 -5.42 26.06
N ILE A 568 14.23 -4.69 26.25
CA ILE A 568 14.75 -3.72 25.29
C ILE A 568 16.04 -4.26 24.70
N ALA A 569 16.04 -4.51 23.39
CA ALA A 569 17.21 -4.91 22.61
C ALA A 569 17.83 -3.69 21.94
N TYR A 570 19.14 -3.54 22.01
CA TYR A 570 19.85 -2.44 21.33
C TYR A 570 21.25 -2.87 20.86
N PRO A 571 21.80 -2.22 19.82
CA PRO A 571 23.19 -2.40 19.43
C PRO A 571 24.14 -1.66 20.38
N ASP A 572 25.14 -2.37 20.85
CA ASP A 572 26.22 -1.89 21.71
C ASP A 572 27.55 -1.94 20.94
N GLU A 573 28.40 -0.94 21.13
CA GLU A 573 29.66 -0.79 20.38
C GLU A 573 30.83 -0.79 21.36
N GLU A 574 31.82 -1.66 21.14
CA GLU A 574 33.05 -1.71 21.94
C GLU A 574 34.26 -1.37 21.06
N PRO A 575 35.06 -0.34 21.42
CA PRO A 575 36.27 -0.01 20.68
C PRO A 575 37.24 -1.19 20.70
N SER A 576 37.92 -1.44 19.58
CA SER A 576 38.87 -2.54 19.47
C SER A 576 40.09 -2.31 20.38
N ARG A 577 40.61 -3.38 20.99
CA ARG A 577 41.78 -3.32 21.89
C ARG A 577 43.12 -3.10 21.17
N ARG A 578 43.14 -3.17 19.82
CA ARG A 578 44.33 -2.98 18.98
C ARG A 578 44.09 -1.83 18.02
N GLU A 579 45.01 -0.88 17.94
CA GLU A 579 44.94 0.24 16.99
C GLU A 579 44.83 -0.29 15.55
N GLY A 580 43.77 0.10 14.85
CA GLY A 580 43.51 -0.26 13.45
C GLY A 580 42.52 -1.41 13.20
N CYS A 581 42.04 -2.12 14.23
CA CYS A 581 40.97 -3.12 14.08
C CYS A 581 39.56 -2.50 14.09
N GLU A 582 38.62 -3.07 13.34
CA GLU A 582 37.21 -2.65 13.33
C GLU A 582 36.56 -2.77 14.72
N THR A 583 35.64 -1.85 15.03
CA THR A 583 34.85 -1.83 16.27
C THR A 583 34.05 -3.12 16.41
N ARG A 584 34.11 -3.77 17.59
CA ARG A 584 33.29 -4.95 17.86
C ARG A 584 31.86 -4.50 18.16
N LEU A 585 30.91 -5.12 17.49
CA LEU A 585 29.50 -4.78 17.62
C LEU A 585 28.78 -5.92 18.33
N PHE A 586 27.98 -5.55 19.33
CA PHE A 586 27.19 -6.47 20.12
C PHE A 586 25.72 -6.12 19.99
N SER A 587 24.87 -7.11 20.16
CA SER A 587 23.48 -6.90 20.49
C SER A 587 23.28 -7.19 21.97
N ALA A 588 22.73 -6.22 22.69
CA ALA A 588 22.51 -6.27 24.13
C ALA A 588 21.00 -6.29 24.45
N LEU A 589 20.63 -6.99 25.52
CA LEU A 589 19.26 -7.06 26.03
C LEU A 589 19.22 -6.59 27.48
N ILE A 590 18.33 -5.64 27.79
CA ILE A 590 18.03 -5.19 29.16
C ILE A 590 16.54 -5.40 29.47
N ASP A 591 16.21 -5.55 30.75
CA ASP A 591 14.85 -5.63 31.28
C ASP A 591 14.72 -4.81 32.57
N GLY A 592 13.52 -4.71 33.15
CA GLY A 592 13.29 -3.93 34.38
C GLY A 592 13.98 -4.51 35.62
N HIS A 593 14.38 -5.79 35.56
CA HIS A 593 15.11 -6.48 36.61
C HIS A 593 16.63 -6.33 36.49
N SER A 594 17.13 -5.69 35.44
CA SER A 594 18.57 -5.50 35.21
C SER A 594 19.16 -4.47 36.17
N GLU A 595 20.26 -4.84 36.86
CA GLU A 595 20.96 -3.99 37.83
C GLU A 595 21.60 -2.75 37.19
N PHE A 596 21.81 -1.69 37.96
CA PHE A 596 22.53 -0.50 37.50
C PHE A 596 24.05 -0.65 37.66
N ILE A 597 24.79 -0.22 36.65
CA ILE A 597 26.25 -0.08 36.71
C ILE A 597 26.58 1.25 37.38
N ALA A 598 27.20 1.21 38.57
CA ALA A 598 27.51 2.39 39.38
C ALA A 598 28.31 3.47 38.62
N GLU A 599 29.23 3.07 37.74
CA GLU A 599 30.12 3.98 37.00
C GLU A 599 29.43 4.73 35.84
N THR A 600 28.45 4.10 35.19
CA THR A 600 27.84 4.64 33.95
C THR A 600 26.39 5.08 34.13
N GLY A 601 25.75 4.69 35.24
CA GLY A 601 24.32 4.88 35.47
C GLY A 601 23.43 4.14 34.47
N ARG A 602 23.98 3.18 33.71
CA ARG A 602 23.25 2.36 32.73
C ARG A 602 22.89 1.01 33.35
N ARG A 603 21.82 0.39 32.87
CA ARG A 603 21.47 -0.99 33.24
C ARG A 603 22.48 -1.98 32.64
N ARG A 604 22.89 -2.96 33.44
CA ARG A 604 23.76 -4.05 33.04
C ARG A 604 22.99 -5.00 32.10
N PRO A 605 23.48 -5.24 30.86
CA PRO A 605 22.81 -6.15 29.94
C PRO A 605 22.73 -7.57 30.51
N LYS A 606 21.56 -8.19 30.40
CA LYS A 606 21.31 -9.59 30.75
C LYS A 606 21.97 -10.53 29.75
N PHE A 607 21.88 -10.18 28.47
CA PHE A 607 22.60 -10.84 27.39
C PHE A 607 23.36 -9.79 26.60
N ARG A 608 24.57 -10.15 26.18
CA ARG A 608 25.42 -9.34 25.31
C ARG A 608 26.09 -10.30 24.31
N ILE A 609 25.60 -10.31 23.08
CA ILE A 609 25.99 -11.26 22.04
C ILE A 609 26.77 -10.52 20.96
N GLU A 610 27.96 -10.98 20.63
CA GLU A 610 28.76 -10.41 19.53
C GLU A 610 28.12 -10.70 18.17
N LEU A 611 28.03 -9.68 17.34
CA LEU A 611 27.49 -9.77 15.99
C LEU A 611 28.62 -10.03 14.98
N PRO A 612 28.36 -10.76 13.89
CA PRO A 612 29.36 -11.10 12.88
C PRO A 612 29.84 -9.89 12.04
N GLY A 613 29.23 -8.72 12.23
CA GLY A 613 29.53 -7.49 11.52
C GLY A 613 28.51 -6.41 11.87
N ASN A 614 28.50 -5.33 11.08
CA ASN A 614 27.55 -4.24 11.29
C ASN A 614 26.11 -4.67 11.00
N PRO A 615 25.18 -4.66 11.99
CA PRO A 615 23.80 -5.05 11.78
C PRO A 615 23.02 -4.05 10.92
N ILE A 616 23.55 -2.85 10.69
CA ILE A 616 22.87 -1.75 10.00
C ILE A 616 23.21 -1.81 8.49
N LEU A 617 22.43 -2.59 7.75
CA LEU A 617 22.60 -2.81 6.30
C LEU A 617 21.57 -2.04 5.46
N GLY A 618 20.41 -1.73 6.03
CA GLY A 618 19.27 -1.08 5.41
C GLY A 618 18.98 0.32 5.95
N ASP A 619 17.70 0.68 5.90
CA ASP A 619 17.17 1.97 6.34
C ASP A 619 16.47 1.91 7.72
N GLY A 620 16.72 0.86 8.52
CA GLY A 620 16.38 0.82 9.95
C GLY A 620 15.40 -0.28 10.38
N LYS A 621 14.17 -0.36 9.83
CA LYS A 621 13.12 -1.28 10.34
C LYS A 621 13.56 -2.75 10.30
N SER A 622 14.00 -3.23 9.14
CA SER A 622 14.47 -4.60 8.96
C SER A 622 15.75 -4.87 9.78
N ASP A 623 16.65 -3.88 9.89
CA ASP A 623 17.88 -3.98 10.68
C ASP A 623 17.58 -4.13 12.18
N ASN A 624 16.56 -3.41 12.66
CA ASN A 624 16.07 -3.51 14.03
C ASN A 624 15.53 -4.90 14.34
N GLN A 625 14.71 -5.43 13.44
CA GLN A 625 14.17 -6.78 13.59
C GLN A 625 15.27 -7.83 13.56
N ASN A 626 16.22 -7.72 12.62
CA ASN A 626 17.24 -8.74 12.39
C ASN A 626 18.29 -8.84 13.51
N HIS A 627 18.68 -7.73 14.16
CA HIS A 627 19.60 -7.86 15.31
C HIS A 627 18.86 -8.32 16.57
N ALA A 628 17.60 -7.91 16.77
CA ALA A 628 16.84 -8.25 17.96
C ALA A 628 16.29 -9.69 17.93
N ILE A 629 16.18 -10.31 16.76
CA ILE A 629 15.65 -11.67 16.61
C ILE A 629 16.39 -12.68 17.50
N ILE A 630 17.70 -12.56 17.73
CA ILE A 630 18.45 -13.49 18.58
C ILE A 630 17.87 -13.65 20.01
N PHE A 631 17.08 -12.69 20.48
CA PHE A 631 16.43 -12.69 21.78
C PHE A 631 15.00 -13.23 21.78
N TYR A 632 14.39 -13.54 20.62
CA TYR A 632 13.05 -14.13 20.60
C TYR A 632 13.06 -15.50 21.30
N ARG A 633 11.95 -15.84 21.97
CA ARG A 633 11.76 -17.14 22.62
C ARG A 633 10.36 -17.67 22.33
N GLY A 634 10.22 -18.99 22.28
CA GLY A 634 8.99 -19.68 21.90
C GLY A 634 8.92 -20.04 20.42
N GLU A 635 7.85 -20.73 20.06
CA GLU A 635 7.59 -21.28 18.73
C GLU A 635 7.12 -20.20 17.75
N TYR A 636 6.38 -19.21 18.26
CA TYR A 636 5.72 -18.18 17.45
C TYR A 636 6.25 -16.77 17.73
N LEU A 637 6.19 -15.93 16.71
CA LEU A 637 6.62 -14.53 16.75
C LEU A 637 5.51 -13.64 16.18
N GLN A 638 5.06 -12.66 16.94
CA GLN A 638 4.19 -11.59 16.42
C GLN A 638 5.04 -10.37 16.11
N LEU A 639 4.89 -9.83 14.91
CA LEU A 639 5.54 -8.58 14.54
C LEU A 639 4.56 -7.43 14.75
N ILE A 640 4.90 -6.45 15.61
CA ILE A 640 4.09 -5.23 15.84
C ILE A 640 4.85 -3.93 15.49
N ASP A 641 4.23 -3.02 14.71
CA ASP A 641 4.79 -1.69 14.45
C ASP A 641 4.68 -0.80 15.70
N ALA A 642 5.62 0.14 15.89
CA ALA A 642 5.71 0.99 17.10
C ALA A 642 4.54 2.01 17.29
N ASN A 643 3.52 1.97 16.43
CA ASN A 643 2.30 2.78 16.48
C ASN A 643 1.01 1.94 16.39
N GLN A 644 1.12 0.63 16.61
CA GLN A 644 -0.02 -0.28 16.70
C GLN A 644 -0.39 -0.54 18.15
N ASP A 645 -1.66 -0.84 18.40
CA ASP A 645 -2.17 -1.16 19.72
C ASP A 645 -3.05 -2.41 19.72
N ASN A 646 -3.21 -3.00 20.90
CA ASN A 646 -4.05 -4.17 21.11
C ASN A 646 -4.89 -4.05 22.38
N TYR A 647 -6.11 -4.57 22.34
CA TYR A 647 -7.06 -4.44 23.43
C TYR A 647 -7.15 -5.73 24.24
N LEU A 648 -7.57 -5.64 25.51
CA LEU A 648 -7.62 -6.81 26.40
C LEU A 648 -8.54 -7.90 25.83
N GLU A 649 -9.71 -7.51 25.32
CA GLU A 649 -10.70 -8.38 24.71
C GLU A 649 -10.19 -9.10 23.46
N GLU A 650 -9.28 -8.50 22.71
CA GLU A 650 -8.61 -9.14 21.56
C GLU A 650 -7.47 -10.06 22.01
N CYS A 651 -6.72 -9.67 23.05
CA CYS A 651 -5.66 -10.47 23.65
C CYS A 651 -6.16 -11.81 24.21
N LEU A 652 -7.43 -11.89 24.64
CA LEU A 652 -8.04 -13.15 25.12
C LEU A 652 -8.11 -14.24 24.04
N LYS A 653 -8.06 -13.87 22.76
CA LYS A 653 -8.15 -14.79 21.62
C LYS A 653 -6.80 -15.40 21.23
N ILE A 654 -5.71 -15.06 21.94
CA ILE A 654 -4.34 -15.44 21.54
C ILE A 654 -4.18 -16.95 21.34
N ARG A 655 -4.83 -17.79 22.16
CA ARG A 655 -4.75 -19.26 22.04
C ARG A 655 -5.37 -19.76 20.75
N ASN A 656 -6.50 -19.17 20.37
CA ASN A 656 -7.17 -19.46 19.12
C ASN A 656 -6.29 -19.04 17.92
N VAL A 657 -5.64 -17.87 18.01
CA VAL A 657 -4.69 -17.39 16.99
C VAL A 657 -3.52 -18.37 16.82
N LEU A 658 -2.89 -18.83 17.91
CA LEU A 658 -1.78 -19.78 17.82
C LEU A 658 -2.22 -21.14 17.25
N SER A 659 -3.48 -21.53 17.46
CA SER A 659 -4.05 -22.75 16.87
C SER A 659 -4.16 -22.70 15.34
N GLU A 660 -4.18 -21.51 14.72
CA GLU A 660 -4.25 -21.38 13.26
C GLU A 660 -3.04 -21.96 12.52
N PHE A 661 -1.93 -22.17 13.24
CA PHE A 661 -0.73 -22.79 12.69
C PHE A 661 -0.87 -24.30 12.44
N GLU A 662 -1.91 -24.94 13.00
CA GLU A 662 -2.24 -26.36 12.80
C GLU A 662 -1.16 -27.35 13.29
N GLU A 663 -0.37 -26.97 14.31
CA GLU A 663 0.77 -27.76 14.82
C GLU A 663 0.47 -28.53 16.12
N TYR A 664 -0.75 -28.47 16.65
CA TYR A 664 -1.11 -29.15 17.90
C TYR A 664 -1.32 -30.66 17.75
N ALA A 665 -1.68 -31.14 16.57
CA ALA A 665 -2.03 -32.54 16.30
C ALA A 665 -1.06 -33.20 15.30
N VAL A 666 0.24 -32.93 15.41
CA VAL A 666 1.25 -33.53 14.52
C VAL A 666 1.60 -34.94 14.99
N SER A 667 1.65 -35.88 14.04
CA SER A 667 2.06 -37.27 14.28
C SER A 667 3.45 -37.33 14.94
N SER A 668 3.59 -38.14 15.98
CA SER A 668 4.88 -38.37 16.67
C SER A 668 5.85 -39.25 15.87
N GLN A 669 5.41 -39.76 14.71
CA GLN A 669 6.25 -40.56 13.83
C GLN A 669 7.35 -39.72 13.18
N SER A 670 8.53 -40.31 12.98
CA SER A 670 9.63 -39.64 12.27
C SER A 670 9.23 -39.37 10.80
N PRO A 671 9.51 -38.16 10.27
CA PRO A 671 9.30 -37.87 8.84
C PRO A 671 10.13 -38.76 7.92
N TYR A 672 11.19 -39.38 8.44
CA TYR A 672 12.07 -40.30 7.71
C TYR A 672 11.63 -41.76 7.82
N ALA A 673 10.55 -42.07 8.56
CA ALA A 673 9.99 -43.41 8.61
C ALA A 673 9.32 -43.78 7.27
N GLN A 674 9.28 -45.08 6.96
CA GLN A 674 8.79 -45.60 5.69
C GLN A 674 7.35 -45.15 5.36
N TRP A 675 6.50 -44.95 6.37
CA TRP A 675 5.14 -44.41 6.23
C TRP A 675 4.95 -42.98 6.74
N GLY A 676 5.91 -42.44 7.51
CA GLY A 676 5.80 -41.12 8.13
C GLY A 676 5.75 -39.97 7.11
N HIS A 677 6.35 -40.13 5.94
CA HIS A 677 6.36 -39.11 4.87
C HIS A 677 4.96 -38.66 4.40
N GLN A 678 3.90 -39.46 4.62
CA GLN A 678 2.53 -39.09 4.27
C GLN A 678 1.97 -38.02 5.22
N ASP A 679 2.27 -38.12 6.51
CA ASP A 679 1.83 -37.18 7.55
C ASP A 679 2.49 -35.80 7.38
N PHE A 680 3.76 -35.78 6.93
CA PHE A 680 4.53 -34.54 6.68
C PHE A 680 4.38 -33.99 5.26
N LYS A 681 3.47 -34.55 4.44
CA LYS A 681 3.18 -34.03 3.09
C LYS A 681 2.40 -32.71 3.13
N LYS A 682 1.68 -32.45 4.23
CA LYS A 682 0.92 -31.21 4.41
C LYS A 682 1.90 -30.05 4.63
N SER A 683 1.81 -29.02 3.80
CA SER A 683 2.67 -27.85 3.96
C SER A 683 2.39 -27.15 5.30
N PRO A 684 3.41 -26.68 6.03
CA PRO A 684 3.21 -25.97 7.30
C PRO A 684 2.62 -24.57 7.06
N VAL A 685 1.94 -24.02 8.06
CA VAL A 685 1.53 -22.61 8.06
C VAL A 685 2.71 -21.79 8.55
N ALA A 686 3.24 -20.92 7.69
CA ALA A 686 4.39 -20.09 8.05
C ALA A 686 3.97 -18.76 8.68
N ILE A 687 2.86 -18.19 8.19
CA ILE A 687 2.36 -16.87 8.59
C ILE A 687 0.84 -16.91 8.74
N VAL A 688 0.33 -16.31 9.82
CA VAL A 688 -1.09 -16.05 10.05
C VAL A 688 -1.27 -14.55 10.14
N GLY A 689 -1.89 -13.96 9.11
CA GLY A 689 -2.10 -12.52 9.06
C GLY A 689 -3.39 -12.08 9.76
N ALA A 690 -3.34 -10.93 10.42
CA ALA A 690 -4.43 -10.36 11.22
C ALA A 690 -5.08 -9.14 10.55
N ARG A 691 -6.25 -8.72 11.04
CA ARG A 691 -6.88 -7.46 10.59
C ARG A 691 -6.25 -6.25 11.27
N GLU A 692 -6.37 -5.11 10.60
CA GLU A 692 -5.99 -3.80 11.15
C GLU A 692 -7.25 -2.93 11.34
N TYR A 693 -7.27 -2.14 12.41
CA TYR A 693 -8.22 -1.05 12.62
C TYR A 693 -7.46 0.28 12.58
N ILE A 694 -7.85 1.20 11.71
CA ILE A 694 -7.19 2.51 11.65
C ILE A 694 -7.88 3.47 12.63
N PHE A 695 -7.39 3.55 13.86
CA PHE A 695 -7.99 4.41 14.90
C PHE A 695 -7.87 5.91 14.60
N SER A 696 -7.04 6.29 13.63
CA SER A 696 -6.85 7.67 13.19
C SER A 696 -7.86 8.13 12.12
N GLU A 697 -8.81 7.27 11.73
CA GLU A 697 -9.86 7.54 10.73
C GLU A 697 -10.67 8.82 11.01
N ASN A 698 -11.04 9.05 12.28
CA ASN A 698 -11.97 10.11 12.68
C ASN A 698 -11.36 11.52 12.75
N ILE A 699 -10.08 11.68 12.42
CA ILE A 699 -9.34 12.92 12.66
C ILE A 699 -9.48 13.91 11.49
N GLY A 700 -9.86 13.44 10.29
CA GLY A 700 -10.16 14.31 9.15
C GLY A 700 -10.42 13.54 7.85
N VAL A 701 -10.94 14.23 6.83
CA VAL A 701 -11.34 13.63 5.54
C VAL A 701 -10.21 12.90 4.82
N LEU A 702 -9.00 13.46 4.81
CA LEU A 702 -7.84 12.81 4.19
C LEU A 702 -7.43 11.53 4.94
N GLY A 703 -7.52 11.57 6.28
CA GLY A 703 -7.32 10.41 7.13
C GLY A 703 -8.37 9.33 6.91
N ASP A 704 -9.63 9.73 6.74
CA ASP A 704 -10.77 8.85 6.45
C ASP A 704 -10.60 8.10 5.12
N ILE A 705 -10.21 8.79 4.04
CA ILE A 705 -9.94 8.16 2.73
C ILE A 705 -8.77 7.18 2.81
N ALA A 706 -7.67 7.59 3.45
CA ALA A 706 -6.50 6.74 3.61
C ALA A 706 -6.82 5.49 4.45
N ALA A 707 -7.57 5.67 5.54
CA ALA A 707 -8.05 4.59 6.40
C ALA A 707 -8.96 3.62 5.65
N GLY A 708 -9.94 4.12 4.87
CA GLY A 708 -10.88 3.29 4.11
C GLY A 708 -10.19 2.38 3.08
N LYS A 709 -9.13 2.87 2.43
CA LYS A 709 -8.33 2.04 1.52
C LYS A 709 -7.60 0.92 2.24
N GLU A 710 -6.96 1.23 3.36
CA GLU A 710 -6.22 0.23 4.15
C GLU A 710 -7.15 -0.79 4.78
N GLN A 711 -8.31 -0.36 5.28
CA GLN A 711 -9.35 -1.25 5.79
C GLN A 711 -9.79 -2.22 4.69
N THR A 712 -10.15 -1.72 3.50
CA THR A 712 -10.56 -2.56 2.36
C THR A 712 -9.48 -3.57 1.96
N PHE A 713 -8.21 -3.17 1.98
CA PHE A 713 -7.08 -4.07 1.69
C PHE A 713 -6.88 -5.12 2.81
N GLY A 714 -6.87 -4.68 4.06
CA GLY A 714 -6.60 -5.49 5.26
C GLY A 714 -7.72 -6.45 5.64
N THR A 715 -8.92 -6.30 5.06
CA THR A 715 -10.08 -7.18 5.31
C THR A 715 -10.52 -7.87 4.01
N LEU A 716 -11.16 -7.13 3.11
CA LEU A 716 -11.85 -7.67 1.94
C LEU A 716 -10.90 -8.35 0.96
N ALA A 717 -9.81 -7.67 0.59
CA ALA A 717 -8.80 -8.24 -0.29
C ALA A 717 -8.02 -9.37 0.39
N ALA A 718 -7.62 -9.17 1.65
CA ALA A 718 -6.90 -10.16 2.44
C ALA A 718 -7.67 -11.49 2.59
N ARG A 719 -8.99 -11.43 2.81
CA ARG A 719 -9.89 -12.59 2.86
C ARG A 719 -9.82 -13.42 1.61
N THR A 720 -10.07 -12.80 0.46
CA THR A 720 -10.08 -13.47 -0.84
C THR A 720 -8.69 -14.02 -1.14
N LEU A 721 -7.66 -13.16 -1.09
CA LEU A 721 -6.27 -13.52 -1.41
C LEU A 721 -5.74 -14.67 -0.55
N SER A 722 -6.11 -14.75 0.73
CA SER A 722 -5.67 -15.85 1.59
C SER A 722 -6.28 -17.19 1.17
N TRP A 723 -7.56 -17.20 0.77
CA TRP A 723 -8.27 -18.42 0.40
C TRP A 723 -7.80 -18.99 -0.94
N ILE A 724 -7.60 -18.13 -1.95
CA ILE A 724 -7.09 -18.54 -3.28
C ILE A 724 -5.56 -18.58 -3.36
N GLY A 725 -4.85 -18.34 -2.25
CA GLY A 725 -3.40 -18.47 -2.11
C GLY A 725 -2.58 -17.42 -2.85
N GLY A 726 -3.05 -16.18 -2.86
CA GLY A 726 -2.35 -14.98 -3.34
C GLY A 726 -1.88 -14.02 -2.23
N LYS A 727 -2.25 -14.25 -0.96
CA LYS A 727 -1.84 -13.39 0.17
C LYS A 727 -0.34 -13.56 0.48
N LEU A 728 0.34 -12.45 0.77
CA LEU A 728 1.71 -12.44 1.29
C LEU A 728 1.75 -11.80 2.70
N HIS A 729 2.95 -11.72 3.27
CA HIS A 729 3.23 -10.93 4.46
C HIS A 729 3.27 -9.45 4.11
N TYR A 730 2.42 -8.62 4.71
CA TYR A 730 2.42 -7.17 4.48
C TYR A 730 2.96 -6.40 5.69
N GLY A 731 3.68 -7.11 6.55
CA GLY A 731 4.19 -6.61 7.82
C GLY A 731 3.24 -6.94 8.97
N HIS A 732 2.91 -5.92 9.73
CA HIS A 732 2.39 -6.04 11.08
C HIS A 732 0.86 -5.91 10.99
N PRO A 733 0.03 -6.64 11.76
CA PRO A 733 0.33 -7.37 12.99
C PRO A 733 0.33 -8.90 12.79
N ASP A 734 1.01 -9.39 11.73
CA ASP A 734 1.04 -10.81 11.41
C ASP A 734 1.81 -11.65 12.47
N PHE A 735 1.37 -12.88 12.65
CA PHE A 735 2.04 -13.92 13.44
C PHE A 735 2.84 -14.83 12.51
N LEU A 736 4.04 -15.21 12.94
CA LEU A 736 5.00 -16.00 12.19
C LEU A 736 5.36 -17.26 12.99
N ASN A 737 5.54 -18.38 12.29
CA ASN A 737 6.21 -19.55 12.86
C ASN A 737 7.72 -19.26 12.90
N GLY A 738 8.26 -18.98 14.10
CA GLY A 738 9.64 -18.57 14.27
C GLY A 738 10.65 -19.63 13.83
N ILE A 739 10.33 -20.91 14.05
CA ILE A 739 11.19 -22.05 13.66
C ILE A 739 11.26 -22.15 12.14
N PHE A 740 10.11 -22.06 11.45
CA PHE A 740 10.06 -22.10 9.99
C PHE A 740 10.80 -20.92 9.38
N MET A 741 10.56 -19.71 9.87
CA MET A 741 11.11 -18.47 9.28
C MET A 741 12.63 -18.37 9.47
N ASN A 742 13.15 -18.63 10.68
CA ASN A 742 14.58 -18.47 10.96
C ASN A 742 15.47 -19.51 10.28
N THR A 743 14.93 -20.67 9.95
CA THR A 743 15.64 -21.69 9.16
C THR A 743 15.61 -21.40 7.65
N ARG A 744 14.85 -20.37 7.21
CA ARG A 744 14.52 -20.10 5.79
C ARG A 744 14.46 -18.60 5.45
N ASP A 745 15.57 -17.85 5.62
CA ASP A 745 15.78 -16.40 5.34
C ASP A 745 15.43 -15.42 6.47
N GLY A 746 14.81 -15.88 7.57
CA GLY A 746 14.42 -15.01 8.68
C GLY A 746 13.13 -14.23 8.41
N ILE A 747 12.94 -13.15 9.17
CA ILE A 747 11.66 -12.43 9.24
C ILE A 747 11.61 -11.15 8.39
N SER A 748 12.77 -10.61 7.99
CA SER A 748 12.83 -9.41 7.17
C SER A 748 14.12 -9.33 6.35
N LYS A 749 14.02 -8.79 5.14
CA LYS A 749 15.19 -8.57 4.28
C LYS A 749 15.68 -7.13 4.42
N ALA A 750 16.97 -6.95 4.69
CA ALA A 750 17.59 -5.63 4.89
C ALA A 750 18.66 -5.37 3.83
N ARG A 751 18.47 -4.35 3.00
CA ARG A 751 19.53 -3.77 2.14
C ARG A 751 19.15 -2.37 1.73
N LYS A 752 20.04 -1.42 1.98
CA LYS A 752 19.86 -0.02 1.62
C LYS A 752 19.63 0.14 0.13
N GLY A 753 18.65 0.96 -0.25
CA GLY A 753 18.35 1.22 -1.67
C GLY A 753 17.48 0.18 -2.37
N LEU A 754 17.36 -1.04 -1.82
CA LEU A 754 16.71 -2.19 -2.48
C LEU A 754 15.50 -2.70 -1.69
N HIS A 755 15.68 -3.01 -0.40
CA HIS A 755 14.62 -3.61 0.41
C HIS A 755 13.92 -2.55 1.28
N LEU A 756 13.24 -1.60 0.64
CA LEU A 756 12.43 -0.61 1.36
C LEU A 756 11.19 -1.26 2.02
N ASN A 757 10.60 -2.25 1.36
CA ASN A 757 9.48 -3.05 1.85
C ASN A 757 9.98 -4.46 2.25
N GLY A 758 10.84 -4.54 3.27
CA GLY A 758 11.50 -5.79 3.68
C GLY A 758 10.56 -6.93 4.10
N ASP A 759 9.39 -6.60 4.63
CA ASP A 759 8.39 -7.56 5.13
C ASP A 759 7.83 -8.45 3.99
N ILE A 760 7.51 -7.88 2.83
CA ILE A 760 6.93 -8.65 1.71
C ILE A 760 7.88 -9.69 1.13
N PHE A 761 9.19 -9.46 1.23
CA PHE A 761 10.20 -10.43 0.80
C PHE A 761 10.18 -11.66 1.69
N ALA A 762 9.96 -11.51 3.00
CA ALA A 762 9.78 -12.64 3.89
C ALA A 762 8.53 -13.44 3.53
N GLY A 763 7.44 -12.77 3.15
CA GLY A 763 6.23 -13.41 2.62
C GLY A 763 6.48 -14.21 1.33
N MET A 764 7.17 -13.62 0.34
CA MET A 764 7.51 -14.30 -0.92
C MET A 764 8.42 -15.50 -0.69
N ASN A 765 9.43 -15.35 0.17
CA ASN A 765 10.36 -16.43 0.52
C ASN A 765 9.65 -17.57 1.27
N ALA A 766 8.82 -17.26 2.26
CA ALA A 766 8.04 -18.26 2.98
C ALA A 766 7.16 -19.05 2.01
N PHE A 767 6.46 -18.34 1.11
CA PHE A 767 5.61 -18.93 0.10
C PHE A 767 6.37 -19.80 -0.93
N GLY A 768 7.53 -19.33 -1.41
CA GLY A 768 8.37 -20.07 -2.36
C GLY A 768 9.11 -21.28 -1.77
N ARG A 769 9.18 -21.38 -0.43
CA ARG A 769 9.88 -22.43 0.34
C ARG A 769 8.92 -23.38 1.08
N GLY A 770 7.67 -23.48 0.63
CA GLY A 770 6.69 -24.44 1.13
C GLY A 770 5.80 -23.95 2.27
N GLY A 771 5.86 -22.67 2.65
CA GLY A 771 5.03 -22.10 3.71
C GLY A 771 3.65 -21.66 3.20
N LYS A 772 2.57 -22.05 3.90
CA LYS A 772 1.23 -21.49 3.70
C LYS A 772 1.08 -20.18 4.48
N ILE A 773 0.34 -19.23 3.90
CA ILE A 773 0.00 -17.95 4.52
C ILE A 773 -1.52 -17.90 4.69
N LYS A 774 -1.99 -17.78 5.94
CA LYS A 774 -3.41 -17.68 6.30
C LYS A 774 -3.79 -16.25 6.65
N HIS A 775 -5.09 -16.00 6.73
CA HIS A 775 -5.65 -14.77 7.28
C HIS A 775 -6.80 -15.10 8.23
N MET A 776 -6.82 -14.47 9.40
CA MET A 776 -7.89 -14.58 10.37
C MET A 776 -8.69 -13.28 10.45
N GLU A 777 -10.01 -13.42 10.53
CA GLU A 777 -10.97 -12.29 10.52
C GLU A 777 -11.44 -11.89 11.91
N TYR A 778 -11.29 -12.76 12.90
CA TYR A 778 -11.85 -12.60 14.24
C TYR A 778 -10.94 -11.83 15.20
N TYR A 779 -9.71 -11.53 14.79
CA TYR A 779 -8.71 -10.82 15.58
C TYR A 779 -8.26 -9.56 14.85
N GLN A 780 -8.15 -8.45 15.58
CA GLN A 780 -7.79 -7.14 15.02
C GLN A 780 -6.85 -6.37 15.96
N CYS A 781 -5.80 -5.75 15.41
CA CYS A 781 -5.02 -4.74 16.14
C CYS A 781 -5.35 -3.34 15.61
N GLY A 782 -5.27 -2.34 16.48
CA GLY A 782 -5.35 -0.94 16.05
C GLY A 782 -4.02 -0.45 15.48
N LYS A 783 -4.10 0.54 14.59
CA LYS A 783 -2.97 1.14 13.87
C LYS A 783 -3.17 2.63 13.66
N GLY A 784 -2.15 3.41 13.99
CA GLY A 784 -2.11 4.83 13.66
C GLY A 784 -1.65 5.06 12.23
N ARG A 785 -2.30 5.97 11.51
CA ARG A 785 -1.88 6.41 10.17
C ARG A 785 -1.69 7.91 10.05
N ASP A 786 -0.94 8.28 9.03
CA ASP A 786 -0.57 9.67 8.76
C ASP A 786 -1.79 10.45 8.25
N LEU A 787 -1.96 11.67 8.76
CA LEU A 787 -3.22 12.44 8.64
C LEU A 787 -3.13 13.67 7.73
N GLY A 788 -1.91 14.03 7.34
CA GLY A 788 -1.64 15.25 6.59
C GLY A 788 -1.52 14.98 5.09
N PHE A 789 -1.84 15.99 4.28
CA PHE A 789 -1.69 15.93 2.82
C PHE A 789 -0.28 15.48 2.41
N GLY A 790 0.77 16.13 2.91
CA GLY A 790 2.15 15.79 2.56
C GLY A 790 2.62 14.45 3.13
N THR A 791 2.15 14.06 4.31
CA THR A 791 2.56 12.80 4.94
C THR A 791 1.95 11.59 4.24
N ILE A 792 0.68 11.69 3.79
CA ILE A 792 0.03 10.68 2.94
C ILE A 792 0.78 10.53 1.61
N LEU A 793 1.15 11.63 0.94
CA LEU A 793 1.90 11.57 -0.33
C LEU A 793 3.31 10.97 -0.15
N ASN A 794 3.99 11.26 0.96
CA ASN A 794 5.26 10.63 1.29
C ASN A 794 5.11 9.12 1.52
N PHE A 795 4.03 8.68 2.17
CA PHE A 795 3.71 7.27 2.32
C PHE A 795 3.47 6.58 0.97
N GLN A 796 2.72 7.22 0.06
CA GLN A 796 2.52 6.70 -1.29
C GLN A 796 3.82 6.61 -2.08
N THR A 797 4.68 7.63 -1.97
CA THR A 797 6.01 7.63 -2.60
C THR A 797 6.88 6.49 -2.08
N LYS A 798 6.84 6.22 -0.77
CA LYS A 798 7.54 5.09 -0.14
C LYS A 798 7.04 3.75 -0.70
N LEU A 799 5.72 3.56 -0.79
CA LEU A 799 5.14 2.35 -1.34
C LEU A 799 5.48 2.15 -2.82
N GLY A 800 5.40 3.20 -3.64
CA GLY A 800 5.70 3.13 -5.07
C GLY A 800 7.19 2.84 -5.35
N ASN A 801 8.11 3.53 -4.65
CA ASN A 801 9.54 3.21 -4.73
C ASN A 801 9.84 1.78 -4.28
N GLY A 802 9.24 1.33 -3.18
CA GLY A 802 9.41 -0.04 -2.69
C GLY A 802 8.85 -1.10 -3.64
N MET A 803 7.82 -0.79 -4.42
CA MET A 803 7.28 -1.69 -5.44
C MET A 803 8.18 -1.75 -6.69
N GLY A 804 8.75 -0.63 -7.13
CA GLY A 804 9.70 -0.63 -8.25
C GLY A 804 10.86 -1.62 -8.04
N GLU A 805 11.46 -1.62 -6.84
CA GLU A 805 12.52 -2.56 -6.46
C GLU A 805 12.02 -4.02 -6.34
N GLN A 806 10.76 -4.23 -5.92
CA GLN A 806 10.16 -5.57 -5.89
C GLN A 806 9.97 -6.15 -7.28
N MET A 807 9.50 -5.36 -8.24
CA MET A 807 9.29 -5.80 -9.62
C MET A 807 10.59 -6.23 -10.30
N LEU A 808 11.72 -5.66 -9.88
CA LEU A 808 13.06 -6.03 -10.37
C LEU A 808 13.71 -7.19 -9.58
N SER A 809 13.03 -7.73 -8.58
CA SER A 809 13.59 -8.76 -7.69
C SER A 809 13.56 -10.17 -8.29
N ARG A 810 14.51 -11.01 -7.83
CA ARG A 810 14.55 -12.44 -8.20
C ARG A 810 13.31 -13.21 -7.73
N GLU A 811 12.73 -12.80 -6.60
CA GLU A 811 11.55 -13.43 -6.02
C GLU A 811 10.33 -13.27 -6.95
N TYR A 812 10.16 -12.09 -7.54
CA TYR A 812 9.15 -11.83 -8.58
C TYR A 812 9.38 -12.65 -9.85
N TYR A 813 10.64 -12.81 -10.27
CA TYR A 813 10.98 -13.66 -11.41
C TYR A 813 10.57 -15.12 -11.18
N TYR A 814 10.83 -15.68 -10.00
CA TYR A 814 10.44 -17.07 -9.69
C TYR A 814 8.92 -17.24 -9.66
N LEU A 815 8.21 -16.35 -8.95
CA LEU A 815 6.76 -16.40 -8.87
C LEU A 815 6.09 -16.21 -10.24
N GLY A 816 6.63 -15.31 -11.07
CA GLY A 816 6.10 -15.03 -12.40
C GLY A 816 6.33 -16.12 -13.43
N THR A 817 7.35 -16.96 -13.28
CA THR A 817 7.72 -17.98 -14.28
C THR A 817 7.29 -19.40 -13.92
N GLN A 818 6.96 -19.67 -12.66
CA GLN A 818 6.78 -21.04 -12.15
C GLN A 818 5.37 -21.36 -11.63
N LEU A 819 4.58 -20.36 -11.26
CA LEU A 819 3.22 -20.55 -10.76
C LEU A 819 2.27 -21.03 -11.87
N PRO A 820 1.28 -21.88 -11.54
CA PRO A 820 0.21 -22.22 -12.48
C PRO A 820 -0.66 -20.98 -12.77
N ILE A 821 -1.32 -20.95 -13.93
CA ILE A 821 -2.01 -19.76 -14.45
C ILE A 821 -3.01 -19.12 -13.47
N ASP A 822 -3.85 -19.92 -12.81
CA ASP A 822 -4.84 -19.44 -11.85
C ASP A 822 -4.19 -18.67 -10.70
N ARG A 823 -3.09 -19.21 -10.17
CA ARG A 823 -2.33 -18.60 -9.09
C ARG A 823 -1.45 -17.45 -9.55
N PHE A 824 -0.88 -17.55 -10.75
CA PHE A 824 -0.09 -16.50 -11.36
C PHE A 824 -0.93 -15.25 -11.58
N LEU A 825 -2.13 -15.38 -12.16
CA LEU A 825 -3.04 -14.26 -12.37
C LEU A 825 -3.49 -13.63 -11.05
N THR A 826 -3.78 -14.46 -10.04
CA THR A 826 -4.09 -13.98 -8.69
C THR A 826 -2.92 -13.24 -8.06
N PHE A 827 -1.70 -13.75 -8.19
CA PHE A 827 -0.49 -13.07 -7.74
C PHE A 827 -0.28 -11.76 -8.50
N TYR A 828 -0.42 -11.77 -9.82
CA TYR A 828 -0.29 -10.58 -10.66
C TYR A 828 -1.28 -9.50 -10.25
N CYS A 829 -2.59 -9.76 -10.25
CA CYS A 829 -3.58 -8.74 -9.90
C CYS A 829 -3.60 -8.40 -8.41
N GLY A 830 -3.24 -9.32 -7.51
CA GLY A 830 -3.14 -9.03 -6.08
C GLY A 830 -1.91 -8.21 -5.69
N HIS A 831 -0.86 -8.26 -6.50
CA HIS A 831 0.40 -7.53 -6.30
C HIS A 831 0.67 -6.63 -7.52
N PRO A 832 1.68 -6.85 -8.40
CA PRO A 832 2.17 -5.83 -9.35
C PRO A 832 1.11 -5.24 -10.28
N GLY A 833 0.07 -6.00 -10.61
CA GLY A 833 -1.03 -5.60 -11.48
C GLY A 833 -1.81 -4.41 -10.92
N PHE A 834 -2.00 -4.30 -9.60
CA PHE A 834 -2.63 -3.11 -9.00
C PHE A 834 -1.78 -1.85 -9.25
N GLN A 835 -0.46 -1.97 -9.12
CA GLN A 835 0.43 -0.82 -9.30
C GLN A 835 0.64 -0.46 -10.77
N ILE A 836 0.74 -1.47 -11.65
CA ILE A 836 0.77 -1.26 -13.10
C ILE A 836 -0.55 -0.63 -13.57
N ASN A 837 -1.68 -1.00 -13.00
CA ASN A 837 -2.97 -0.38 -13.34
C ASN A 837 -2.96 1.13 -13.10
N ASN A 838 -2.37 1.61 -12.00
CA ASN A 838 -2.22 3.05 -11.76
C ASN A 838 -1.36 3.74 -12.85
N ILE A 839 -0.36 3.06 -13.39
CA ILE A 839 0.44 3.55 -14.53
C ILE A 839 -0.42 3.58 -15.79
N LEU A 840 -1.19 2.52 -16.07
CA LEU A 840 -2.07 2.43 -17.23
C LEU A 840 -3.19 3.48 -17.21
N VAL A 841 -3.73 3.82 -16.03
CA VAL A 841 -4.72 4.90 -15.88
C VAL A 841 -4.12 6.26 -16.26
N ILE A 842 -2.90 6.56 -15.84
CA ILE A 842 -2.25 7.82 -16.23
C ILE A 842 -1.87 7.80 -17.71
N LEU A 843 -1.39 6.67 -18.22
CA LEU A 843 -1.08 6.49 -19.64
C LEU A 843 -2.32 6.65 -20.52
N SER A 844 -3.48 6.11 -20.11
CA SER A 844 -4.72 6.24 -20.87
C SER A 844 -5.16 7.69 -20.98
N VAL A 845 -5.04 8.48 -19.91
CA VAL A 845 -5.32 9.93 -19.94
C VAL A 845 -4.35 10.66 -20.88
N GLN A 846 -3.05 10.33 -20.84
CA GLN A 846 -2.05 10.94 -21.73
C GLN A 846 -2.32 10.62 -23.20
N VAL A 847 -2.55 9.35 -23.53
CA VAL A 847 -2.87 8.90 -24.89
C VAL A 847 -4.21 9.46 -25.35
N PHE A 848 -5.20 9.57 -24.46
CA PHE A 848 -6.49 10.20 -24.76
C PHE A 848 -6.33 11.67 -25.15
N ILE A 849 -5.52 12.44 -24.41
CA ILE A 849 -5.24 13.85 -24.75
C ILE A 849 -4.56 13.95 -26.12
N VAL A 850 -3.56 13.11 -26.40
CA VAL A 850 -2.89 13.09 -27.71
C VAL A 850 -3.89 12.72 -28.82
N THR A 851 -4.74 11.73 -28.59
CA THR A 851 -5.80 11.33 -29.53
C THR A 851 -6.75 12.49 -29.81
N MET A 852 -7.18 13.22 -28.76
CA MET A 852 -8.04 14.40 -28.87
C MET A 852 -7.37 15.54 -29.63
N VAL A 853 -6.05 15.73 -29.49
CA VAL A 853 -5.32 16.72 -30.28
C VAL A 853 -5.37 16.36 -31.76
N PHE A 854 -5.04 15.12 -32.14
CA PHE A 854 -5.09 14.68 -33.54
C PHE A 854 -6.51 14.74 -34.13
N LEU A 855 -7.52 14.34 -33.37
CA LEU A 855 -8.92 14.47 -33.78
C LEU A 855 -9.38 15.92 -33.89
N GLY A 856 -8.93 16.79 -32.99
CA GLY A 856 -9.15 18.23 -33.04
C GLY A 856 -8.52 18.86 -34.28
N THR A 857 -7.31 18.44 -34.65
CA THR A 857 -6.67 18.90 -35.90
C THR A 857 -7.44 18.49 -37.14
N LEU A 858 -7.98 17.26 -37.20
CA LEU A 858 -8.84 16.85 -38.31
C LEU A 858 -10.15 17.65 -38.36
N ASN A 859 -10.77 17.89 -37.19
CA ASN A 859 -12.05 18.59 -37.09
C ASN A 859 -11.97 20.05 -37.54
N ILE A 860 -10.86 20.75 -37.28
CA ILE A 860 -10.70 22.15 -37.68
C ILE A 860 -10.26 22.30 -39.15
N SER A 861 -9.48 21.36 -39.65
CA SER A 861 -8.87 21.45 -40.98
C SER A 861 -9.74 20.88 -42.10
N VAL A 862 -10.64 19.95 -41.78
CA VAL A 862 -11.43 19.20 -42.77
C VAL A 862 -12.90 19.60 -42.72
N SER A 863 -13.52 19.78 -43.89
CA SER A 863 -14.96 20.04 -43.99
C SER A 863 -15.77 18.76 -43.68
N ILE A 864 -16.59 18.83 -42.63
CA ILE A 864 -17.40 17.68 -42.18
C ILE A 864 -18.69 17.59 -43.00
N CYS A 865 -19.00 16.41 -43.52
CA CYS A 865 -20.25 16.17 -44.25
C CYS A 865 -21.48 16.37 -43.34
N LYS A 866 -22.53 17.02 -43.86
CA LYS A 866 -23.81 17.19 -43.16
C LYS A 866 -24.80 16.08 -43.55
N PHE A 867 -25.52 15.56 -42.56
CA PHE A 867 -26.58 14.55 -42.73
C PHE A 867 -27.95 15.17 -42.43
N ASN A 868 -29.00 14.70 -43.10
CA ASN A 868 -30.39 15.10 -42.81
C ASN A 868 -30.87 14.56 -41.45
N SER A 869 -32.00 15.07 -40.95
CA SER A 869 -32.67 14.60 -39.71
C SER A 869 -33.06 13.10 -39.73
N GLN A 870 -33.03 12.45 -40.89
CA GLN A 870 -33.23 11.01 -41.09
C GLN A 870 -31.91 10.21 -41.23
N GLY A 871 -30.74 10.83 -41.03
CA GLY A 871 -29.43 10.18 -41.10
C GLY A 871 -28.90 9.91 -42.52
N GLN A 872 -29.61 10.36 -43.57
CA GLN A 872 -29.18 10.22 -44.97
C GLN A 872 -28.23 11.35 -45.39
N PHE A 873 -27.28 11.01 -46.27
CA PHE A 873 -26.32 11.96 -46.85
C PHE A 873 -27.02 12.99 -47.74
N ILE A 874 -26.70 14.27 -47.58
CA ILE A 874 -27.22 15.33 -48.45
C ILE A 874 -26.48 15.26 -49.79
N ALA A 875 -27.17 14.92 -50.87
CA ALA A 875 -26.60 14.92 -52.22
C ALA A 875 -26.05 16.32 -52.59
N ASN A 876 -24.92 16.38 -53.31
CA ASN A 876 -24.17 17.58 -53.75
C ASN A 876 -23.17 18.24 -52.77
N GLN A 877 -22.60 17.53 -51.79
CA GLN A 877 -21.42 18.00 -51.05
C GLN A 877 -20.13 17.34 -51.56
N SER A 878 -19.47 17.92 -52.56
CA SER A 878 -18.14 17.47 -53.00
C SER A 878 -17.04 17.99 -52.07
N GLY A 879 -16.10 17.11 -51.68
CA GLY A 879 -14.94 17.46 -50.85
C GLY A 879 -15.17 17.48 -49.34
N CYS A 880 -16.23 16.85 -48.83
CA CYS A 880 -16.47 16.68 -47.39
C CYS A 880 -16.06 15.29 -46.88
N TYR A 881 -15.79 15.16 -45.58
CA TYR A 881 -15.37 13.91 -44.93
C TYR A 881 -16.31 13.56 -43.76
N SER A 882 -16.61 12.27 -43.59
CA SER A 882 -17.55 11.79 -42.56
C SER A 882 -16.81 11.45 -41.25
N LEU A 883 -16.80 12.36 -40.28
CA LEU A 883 -16.16 12.12 -38.96
C LEU A 883 -17.17 11.74 -37.86
N HIS A 884 -18.46 11.61 -38.17
CA HIS A 884 -19.51 11.34 -37.17
C HIS A 884 -19.29 10.05 -36.36
N PRO A 885 -18.92 8.90 -36.96
CA PRO A 885 -18.65 7.68 -36.18
C PRO A 885 -17.48 7.84 -35.21
N VAL A 886 -16.50 8.67 -35.56
CA VAL A 886 -15.35 8.97 -34.71
C VAL A 886 -15.77 9.77 -33.48
N PHE A 887 -16.65 10.76 -33.63
CA PHE A 887 -17.19 11.51 -32.49
C PHE A 887 -18.03 10.65 -31.56
N ASP A 888 -18.81 9.70 -32.09
CA ASP A 888 -19.59 8.78 -31.26
C ASP A 888 -18.69 7.80 -30.50
N TRP A 889 -17.58 7.36 -31.09
CA TRP A 889 -16.55 6.61 -30.38
C TRP A 889 -15.94 7.43 -29.23
N ILE A 890 -15.58 8.71 -29.45
CA ILE A 890 -15.08 9.59 -28.38
C ILE A 890 -16.10 9.70 -27.23
N LYS A 891 -17.38 9.95 -27.52
CA LYS A 891 -18.43 10.03 -26.48
C LYS A 891 -18.48 8.75 -25.65
N ARG A 892 -18.41 7.58 -26.28
CA ARG A 892 -18.39 6.28 -25.58
C ARG A 892 -17.14 6.12 -24.72
N CYS A 893 -15.97 6.51 -25.21
CA CYS A 893 -14.73 6.52 -24.41
C CYS A 893 -14.87 7.42 -23.17
N VAL A 894 -15.46 8.61 -23.30
CA VAL A 894 -15.71 9.51 -22.17
C VAL A 894 -16.67 8.88 -21.17
N TYR A 895 -17.80 8.29 -21.61
CA TYR A 895 -18.74 7.61 -20.72
C TYR A 895 -18.09 6.41 -20.00
N SER A 896 -17.25 5.64 -20.69
CA SER A 896 -16.49 4.54 -20.10
C SER A 896 -15.57 5.03 -18.99
N ILE A 897 -14.80 6.11 -19.21
CA ILE A 897 -13.91 6.68 -18.19
C ILE A 897 -14.69 7.10 -16.93
N PHE A 898 -15.85 7.76 -17.09
CA PHE A 898 -16.70 8.14 -15.96
C PHE A 898 -17.27 6.92 -15.20
N LEU A 899 -17.67 5.88 -15.91
CA LEU A 899 -18.20 4.65 -15.33
C LEU A 899 -17.12 3.90 -14.53
N VAL A 900 -15.92 3.74 -15.09
CA VAL A 900 -14.75 3.14 -14.42
C VAL A 900 -14.42 3.89 -13.13
N PHE A 901 -14.43 5.22 -13.19
CA PHE A 901 -14.19 6.07 -12.03
C PHE A 901 -15.21 5.83 -10.90
N MET A 902 -16.50 5.65 -11.21
CA MET A 902 -17.51 5.32 -10.19
C MET A 902 -17.34 3.92 -9.61
N ILE A 903 -17.00 2.93 -10.43
CA ILE A 903 -16.76 1.55 -9.98
C ILE A 903 -15.55 1.47 -9.04
N ALA A 904 -14.55 2.33 -9.19
CA ALA A 904 -13.39 2.37 -8.30
C ALA A 904 -13.74 2.58 -6.81
N PHE A 905 -14.89 3.22 -6.51
CA PHE A 905 -15.39 3.41 -5.13
C PHE A 905 -16.22 2.23 -4.61
N MET A 906 -16.60 1.28 -5.47
CA MET A 906 -17.46 0.15 -5.13
C MET A 906 -16.89 -0.75 -4.01
N PRO A 907 -15.58 -1.10 -3.98
CA PRO A 907 -15.04 -1.93 -2.89
C PRO A 907 -15.18 -1.29 -1.52
N LEU A 908 -14.89 0.01 -1.41
CA LEU A 908 -15.05 0.76 -0.16
C LEU A 908 -16.52 0.81 0.25
N PHE A 909 -17.41 1.11 -0.70
CA PHE A 909 -18.85 1.15 -0.43
C PHE A 909 -19.38 -0.20 0.06
N LEU A 910 -18.99 -1.30 -0.59
CA LEU A 910 -19.42 -2.65 -0.21
C LEU A 910 -18.80 -3.10 1.12
N GLN A 911 -17.55 -2.75 1.39
CA GLN A 911 -16.92 -2.99 2.69
C GLN A 911 -17.71 -2.30 3.82
N GLU A 912 -18.03 -1.02 3.64
CA GLU A 912 -18.81 -0.25 4.61
C GLU A 912 -20.24 -0.76 4.76
N LEU A 913 -20.86 -1.19 3.66
CA LEU A 913 -22.17 -1.82 3.66
C LEU A 913 -22.18 -3.08 4.53
N THR A 914 -21.14 -3.92 4.42
CA THR A 914 -21.05 -5.19 5.16
C THR A 914 -20.75 -5.00 6.66
N GLU A 915 -19.99 -3.97 7.04
CA GLU A 915 -19.54 -3.79 8.43
C GLU A 915 -20.38 -2.80 9.22
N ARG A 916 -20.82 -1.70 8.60
CA ARG A 916 -21.50 -0.58 9.27
C ARG A 916 -22.95 -0.37 8.81
N GLY A 917 -23.41 -1.14 7.82
CA GLY A 917 -24.76 -1.09 7.28
C GLY A 917 -24.99 0.00 6.22
N ALA A 918 -26.15 -0.07 5.54
CA ALA A 918 -26.44 0.72 4.34
C ALA A 918 -26.46 2.24 4.57
N GLY A 919 -27.09 2.72 5.65
CA GLY A 919 -27.20 4.15 5.92
C GLY A 919 -25.84 4.82 6.15
N ARG A 920 -24.97 4.20 6.95
CA ARG A 920 -23.62 4.72 7.22
C ARG A 920 -22.76 4.68 5.95
N ALA A 921 -22.87 3.63 5.13
CA ALA A 921 -22.15 3.52 3.87
C ALA A 921 -22.50 4.64 2.87
N ILE A 922 -23.80 4.93 2.69
CA ILE A 922 -24.26 6.02 1.81
C ILE A 922 -23.77 7.37 2.33
N ILE A 923 -23.93 7.65 3.63
CA ILE A 923 -23.48 8.92 4.23
C ILE A 923 -21.97 9.12 4.04
N ARG A 924 -21.16 8.08 4.25
CA ARG A 924 -19.71 8.15 4.06
C ARG A 924 -19.34 8.42 2.60
N LEU A 925 -19.96 7.72 1.66
CA LEU A 925 -19.74 7.94 0.23
C LEU A 925 -20.12 9.38 -0.18
N THR A 926 -21.28 9.87 0.26
CA THR A 926 -21.70 11.25 0.00
C THR A 926 -20.71 12.26 0.55
N LYS A 927 -20.21 12.07 1.78
CA LYS A 927 -19.17 12.93 2.38
C LYS A 927 -17.89 12.98 1.53
N HIS A 928 -17.44 11.85 1.00
CA HIS A 928 -16.25 11.81 0.14
C HIS A 928 -16.42 12.62 -1.15
N PHE A 929 -17.60 12.56 -1.79
CA PHE A 929 -17.85 13.35 -3.00
C PHE A 929 -18.04 14.84 -2.71
N THR A 930 -18.78 15.20 -1.66
CA THR A 930 -18.99 16.61 -1.28
C THR A 930 -17.70 17.28 -0.80
N SER A 931 -16.77 16.52 -0.24
CA SER A 931 -15.45 17.01 0.18
C SER A 931 -14.41 17.08 -0.95
N LEU A 932 -14.78 16.79 -2.20
CA LEU A 932 -13.87 16.73 -3.36
C LEU A 932 -12.68 15.77 -3.17
N SER A 933 -12.88 14.68 -2.39
CA SER A 933 -11.86 13.65 -2.20
C SER A 933 -11.29 13.07 -3.51
N PRO A 934 -12.05 12.92 -4.61
CA PRO A 934 -11.48 12.33 -5.81
C PRO A 934 -10.40 13.20 -6.47
N VAL A 935 -10.40 14.52 -6.24
CA VAL A 935 -9.34 15.41 -6.72
C VAL A 935 -8.01 15.08 -6.04
N PHE A 936 -8.05 14.82 -4.73
CA PHE A 936 -6.88 14.34 -4.00
C PHE A 936 -6.40 12.98 -4.52
N GLU A 937 -7.33 12.11 -4.89
CA GLU A 937 -7.00 10.77 -5.39
C GLU A 937 -6.25 10.79 -6.72
N VAL A 938 -6.63 11.69 -7.64
CA VAL A 938 -5.89 11.92 -8.88
C VAL A 938 -4.45 12.32 -8.59
N PHE A 939 -4.25 13.23 -7.62
CA PHE A 939 -2.92 13.69 -7.21
C PHE A 939 -2.09 12.53 -6.60
N SER A 940 -2.70 11.75 -5.72
CA SER A 940 -2.10 10.57 -5.10
C SER A 940 -1.66 9.54 -6.15
N THR A 941 -2.52 9.26 -7.14
CA THR A 941 -2.24 8.31 -8.24
C THR A 941 -1.08 8.78 -9.12
N GLN A 942 -1.01 10.09 -9.42
CA GLN A 942 0.10 10.67 -10.20
C GLN A 942 1.44 10.55 -9.47
N ILE A 943 1.48 10.89 -8.18
CA ILE A 943 2.70 10.77 -7.35
C ILE A 943 3.14 9.30 -7.26
N TYR A 944 2.18 8.39 -7.08
CA TYR A 944 2.45 6.96 -7.05
C TYR A 944 3.07 6.46 -8.37
N CYS A 945 2.45 6.78 -9.51
CA CYS A 945 2.95 6.45 -10.85
C CYS A 945 4.36 7.00 -11.08
N HIS A 946 4.59 8.28 -10.78
CA HIS A 946 5.89 8.91 -10.90
C HIS A 946 6.96 8.21 -10.04
N SER A 947 6.63 7.85 -8.79
CA SER A 947 7.57 7.17 -7.89
C SER A 947 7.98 5.79 -8.42
N ILE A 948 7.05 5.00 -8.95
CA ILE A 948 7.36 3.69 -9.53
C ILE A 948 8.23 3.84 -10.79
N LEU A 949 7.83 4.69 -11.74
CA LEU A 949 8.56 4.86 -13.00
C LEU A 949 9.98 5.41 -12.75
N SER A 950 10.08 6.38 -11.84
CA SER A 950 11.37 6.93 -11.42
C SER A 950 12.25 5.83 -10.80
N ASN A 951 11.71 5.01 -9.91
CA ASN A 951 12.46 3.91 -9.32
C ASN A 951 12.84 2.81 -10.32
N LEU A 952 11.97 2.43 -11.26
CA LEU A 952 12.29 1.45 -12.30
C LEU A 952 13.42 1.92 -13.23
N ASN A 953 13.50 3.23 -13.51
CA ASN A 953 14.52 3.81 -14.40
C ASN A 953 15.85 4.05 -13.68
N TYR A 954 15.80 4.57 -12.45
CA TYR A 954 16.96 5.08 -11.73
C TYR A 954 17.41 4.20 -10.56
N GLY A 955 16.51 3.37 -10.04
CA GLY A 955 16.69 2.61 -8.80
C GLY A 955 16.89 3.49 -7.58
N GLY A 956 17.35 2.88 -6.49
CA GLY A 956 17.84 3.61 -5.33
C GLY A 956 16.72 4.16 -4.45
N ALA A 957 15.75 3.30 -4.12
CA ALA A 957 14.69 3.61 -3.18
C ALA A 957 15.28 4.11 -1.84
N ARG A 958 14.96 5.34 -1.45
CA ARG A 958 15.41 5.92 -0.18
C ARG A 958 14.27 5.91 0.84
N TYR A 959 14.61 5.67 2.09
CA TYR A 959 13.68 5.91 3.18
C TYR A 959 13.25 7.38 3.23
N ILE A 960 11.94 7.58 3.17
CA ILE A 960 11.27 8.86 3.38
C ILE A 960 10.57 8.74 4.73
N ALA A 961 10.94 9.61 5.67
CA ALA A 961 10.25 9.68 6.95
C ALA A 961 8.82 10.15 6.69
N THR A 962 7.84 9.29 6.98
CA THR A 962 6.44 9.68 6.98
C THR A 962 6.13 10.23 8.37
N GLY A 963 5.68 11.49 8.43
CA GLY A 963 5.47 12.19 9.70
C GLY A 963 4.22 11.69 10.41
N ARG A 964 4.35 11.29 11.68
CA ARG A 964 3.28 10.68 12.51
C ARG A 964 2.61 11.63 13.51
N SER A 965 2.91 12.92 13.41
CA SER A 965 2.27 13.97 14.22
C SER A 965 0.88 14.27 13.67
N PHE A 966 -0.01 14.78 14.52
CA PHE A 966 -1.30 15.30 14.09
C PHE A 966 -1.11 16.47 13.11
N ALA A 967 -1.93 16.50 12.05
CA ALA A 967 -1.90 17.55 11.04
C ALA A 967 -2.68 18.80 11.52
N THR A 968 -2.18 19.48 12.56
CA THR A 968 -2.82 20.66 13.14
C THR A 968 -2.53 21.96 12.35
N SER A 969 -1.51 21.95 11.49
CA SER A 969 -1.13 23.08 10.64
C SER A 969 -2.11 23.26 9.47
N ARG A 970 -2.62 24.48 9.25
CA ARG A 970 -3.44 24.81 8.08
C ARG A 970 -2.65 25.65 7.08
N VAL A 971 -2.44 25.11 5.88
CA VAL A 971 -1.75 25.79 4.77
C VAL A 971 -2.70 25.89 3.58
N SER A 972 -2.77 27.06 2.92
CA SER A 972 -3.61 27.22 1.74
C SER A 972 -3.06 26.40 0.57
N PHE A 973 -3.94 25.77 -0.21
CA PHE A 973 -3.55 24.97 -1.37
C PHE A 973 -2.75 25.78 -2.40
N SER A 974 -3.10 27.05 -2.61
CA SER A 974 -2.31 27.96 -3.46
C SER A 974 -0.88 28.16 -2.93
N THR A 975 -0.69 28.27 -1.62
CA THR A 975 0.66 28.36 -1.03
C THR A 975 1.45 27.07 -1.27
N LEU A 976 0.79 25.92 -1.10
CA LEU A 976 1.39 24.61 -1.30
C LEU A 976 1.79 24.37 -2.77
N TYR A 977 0.96 24.81 -3.72
CA TYR A 977 1.15 24.56 -5.15
C TYR A 977 1.98 25.64 -5.87
N SER A 978 1.70 26.93 -5.66
CA SER A 978 2.30 28.03 -6.44
C SER A 978 3.36 28.85 -5.69
N ARG A 979 3.14 29.16 -4.40
CA ARG A 979 4.09 29.98 -3.63
C ARG A 979 5.40 29.24 -3.37
N GLU A 980 5.33 27.98 -2.96
CA GLU A 980 6.52 27.15 -2.82
C GLU A 980 7.22 26.89 -4.16
N TYR A 981 6.51 26.87 -5.29
CA TYR A 981 7.14 26.73 -6.62
C TYR A 981 8.01 27.93 -6.98
N LEU A 982 7.49 29.16 -6.85
CA LEU A 982 8.26 30.39 -7.09
C LEU A 982 9.43 30.53 -6.10
N GLN A 983 9.20 30.18 -4.84
CA GLN A 983 10.27 30.13 -3.85
C GLN A 983 11.28 29.03 -4.16
N TRP A 984 10.87 27.86 -4.63
CA TRP A 984 11.77 26.78 -5.03
C TRP A 984 12.61 27.15 -6.26
N MET A 985 12.04 27.86 -7.22
CA MET A 985 12.79 28.38 -8.38
C MET A 985 13.85 29.40 -7.99
N SER A 986 13.58 30.24 -6.97
CA SER A 986 14.46 31.34 -6.56
C SER A 986 15.38 31.03 -5.37
N ARG A 987 15.00 30.08 -4.50
CA ARG A 987 15.84 29.53 -3.43
C ARG A 987 17.08 28.92 -4.10
N GLY A 988 18.26 29.11 -3.49
CA GLY A 988 19.51 28.60 -4.07
C GLY A 988 20.37 29.63 -4.82
N ASN A 989 19.80 30.80 -5.18
CA ASN A 989 20.51 31.82 -5.98
C ASN A 989 21.66 32.51 -5.21
N ALA A 990 21.48 32.71 -3.90
CA ALA A 990 22.49 33.35 -3.04
C ALA A 990 23.29 32.35 -2.18
N ARG A 991 22.63 31.30 -1.69
CA ARG A 991 23.21 30.26 -0.83
C ARG A 991 22.65 28.92 -1.26
N ALA A 992 23.50 27.89 -1.26
CA ALA A 992 23.08 26.53 -1.57
C ALA A 992 21.92 26.12 -0.65
N HIS A 993 20.79 25.77 -1.25
CA HIS A 993 19.59 25.33 -0.55
C HIS A 993 19.18 23.97 -1.10
N LYS A 994 18.81 23.03 -0.21
CA LYS A 994 18.45 21.67 -0.62
C LYS A 994 17.16 21.64 -1.44
N ASN A 995 16.19 22.46 -1.05
CA ASN A 995 14.89 22.58 -1.72
C ASN A 995 14.91 23.79 -2.68
N ALA A 996 15.79 23.71 -3.68
CA ALA A 996 15.95 24.70 -4.74
C ALA A 996 15.89 24.01 -6.09
N TRP A 997 15.45 24.72 -7.13
CA TRP A 997 15.47 24.21 -8.51
C TRP A 997 16.87 23.75 -8.93
N ILE A 998 17.91 24.53 -8.60
CA ILE A 998 19.29 24.12 -8.90
C ILE A 998 19.72 22.86 -8.13
N GLY A 999 19.20 22.67 -6.92
CA GLY A 999 19.38 21.45 -6.13
C GLY A 999 18.70 20.26 -6.79
N TYR A 1000 17.47 20.44 -7.28
CA TYR A 1000 16.73 19.44 -8.04
C TYR A 1000 17.43 19.08 -9.35
N CYS A 1001 17.82 20.05 -10.19
CA CYS A 1001 18.53 19.79 -11.45
C CYS A 1001 19.86 19.06 -11.22
N ARG A 1002 20.60 19.43 -10.17
CA ARG A 1002 21.82 18.69 -9.78
C ARG A 1002 21.47 17.27 -9.35
N LEU A 1003 20.43 17.08 -8.55
CA LEU A 1003 19.97 15.76 -8.11
C LEU A 1003 19.55 14.88 -9.30
N SER A 1004 18.70 15.39 -10.19
CA SER A 1004 18.24 14.71 -11.41
C SER A 1004 19.42 14.34 -12.30
N ARG A 1005 20.38 15.25 -12.49
CA ARG A 1005 21.61 14.95 -13.23
C ARG A 1005 22.43 13.86 -12.54
N THR A 1006 22.57 13.90 -11.21
CA THR A 1006 23.29 12.86 -10.47
C THR A 1006 22.62 11.49 -10.53
N MET A 1007 21.29 11.41 -10.72
CA MET A 1007 20.59 10.14 -10.95
C MET A 1007 20.98 9.54 -12.30
N ILE A 1008 21.21 10.38 -13.32
CA ILE A 1008 21.64 9.96 -14.67
C ILE A 1008 23.14 9.62 -14.70
N THR A 1009 24.00 10.51 -14.19
CA THR A 1009 25.46 10.35 -14.27
C THR A 1009 26.03 9.42 -13.21
N GLY A 1010 25.26 9.13 -12.15
CA GLY A 1010 25.75 8.53 -10.92
C GLY A 1010 26.57 9.52 -10.09
N TYR A 1011 26.71 9.24 -8.79
CA TYR A 1011 27.60 9.99 -7.89
C TYR A 1011 28.41 9.01 -7.03
N LYS A 1012 29.74 9.08 -7.12
CA LYS A 1012 30.65 8.46 -6.15
C LYS A 1012 31.08 9.54 -5.18
N ARG A 1013 30.90 9.32 -3.88
CA ARG A 1013 31.34 10.25 -2.82
C ARG A 1013 32.81 10.65 -3.04
N LYS A 1014 33.10 11.94 -3.25
CA LYS A 1014 34.46 12.46 -3.04
C LYS A 1014 34.64 12.70 -1.54
N LYS A 1015 35.77 12.26 -0.99
CA LYS A 1015 36.14 12.27 0.45
C LYS A 1015 36.26 13.68 1.09
N LEU A 1016 35.92 14.76 0.39
CA LEU A 1016 36.33 16.14 0.73
C LEU A 1016 35.45 16.87 1.76
N GLY A 1017 34.42 16.22 2.33
CA GLY A 1017 33.72 16.72 3.52
C GLY A 1017 32.94 18.03 3.34
N LEU A 1018 32.65 18.46 2.10
CA LEU A 1018 31.96 19.72 1.84
C LEU A 1018 30.48 19.64 2.28
N PRO A 1019 29.86 20.74 2.75
CA PRO A 1019 28.44 20.79 3.10
C PRO A 1019 27.51 20.38 1.96
N SER A 1020 27.91 20.61 0.71
CA SER A 1020 27.21 20.15 -0.50
C SER A 1020 27.14 18.63 -0.62
N ASP A 1021 28.13 17.91 -0.09
CA ASP A 1021 28.20 16.45 -0.10
C ASP A 1021 27.30 15.81 0.96
N LYS A 1022 26.80 16.59 1.94
CA LYS A 1022 25.76 16.16 2.88
C LYS A 1022 24.36 16.26 2.26
N ALA A 1023 24.15 17.12 1.26
CA ALA A 1023 22.86 17.30 0.60
C ALA A 1023 22.57 16.21 -0.46
N ALA A 1024 23.62 15.73 -1.14
CA ALA A 1024 23.56 14.54 -1.98
C ALA A 1024 23.65 13.30 -1.08
N GLY A 1025 22.50 12.73 -0.72
CA GLY A 1025 22.43 11.47 0.03
C GLY A 1025 23.26 10.35 -0.62
N SER A 1026 23.53 9.31 0.18
CA SER A 1026 24.35 8.12 -0.11
C SER A 1026 24.48 7.67 -1.57
N ASP A 1027 25.66 7.12 -1.90
CA ASP A 1027 26.07 6.51 -3.17
C ASP A 1027 24.87 6.01 -4.01
N THR A 1028 24.50 6.80 -5.02
CA THR A 1028 23.51 6.38 -6.02
C THR A 1028 24.25 5.69 -7.16
N PRO A 1029 23.95 4.41 -7.42
CA PRO A 1029 24.51 3.74 -8.58
C PRO A 1029 24.09 4.49 -9.85
N ARG A 1030 24.96 4.50 -10.86
CA ARG A 1030 24.63 5.09 -12.15
C ARG A 1030 23.50 4.29 -12.79
N ALA A 1031 22.46 4.97 -13.26
CA ALA A 1031 21.39 4.32 -14.04
C ALA A 1031 21.99 3.60 -15.26
N THR A 1032 21.44 2.44 -15.60
CA THR A 1032 21.89 1.69 -16.79
C THR A 1032 21.68 2.53 -18.04
N TRP A 1033 22.71 2.64 -18.89
CA TRP A 1033 22.69 3.49 -20.10
C TRP A 1033 21.46 3.22 -21.01
N ARG A 1034 20.99 1.98 -21.08
CA ARG A 1034 19.80 1.58 -21.83
C ARG A 1034 18.51 2.23 -21.30
N ALA A 1035 18.33 2.28 -19.98
CA ALA A 1035 17.14 2.85 -19.35
C ALA A 1035 17.08 4.36 -19.60
N VAL A 1036 18.22 5.05 -19.40
CA VAL A 1036 18.35 6.49 -19.65
C VAL A 1036 18.07 6.84 -21.11
N PHE A 1037 18.60 6.06 -22.07
CA PHE A 1037 18.38 6.32 -23.49
C PHE A 1037 16.90 6.22 -23.88
N LEU A 1038 16.17 5.25 -23.34
CA LEU A 1038 14.75 5.09 -23.65
C LEU A 1038 13.89 6.18 -22.98
N SER A 1039 14.08 6.43 -21.68
CA SER A 1039 13.22 7.32 -20.91
C SER A 1039 13.49 8.81 -21.15
N GLU A 1040 14.76 9.20 -21.28
CA GLU A 1040 15.16 10.62 -21.35
C GLU A 1040 15.33 11.14 -22.78
N ILE A 1041 15.51 10.24 -23.77
CA ILE A 1041 15.77 10.63 -25.16
C ILE A 1041 14.62 10.17 -26.06
N ILE A 1042 14.38 8.86 -26.17
CA ILE A 1042 13.38 8.34 -27.12
C ILE A 1042 11.97 8.85 -26.79
N MET A 1043 11.50 8.69 -25.56
CA MET A 1043 10.12 9.01 -25.22
C MET A 1043 9.77 10.51 -25.41
N PRO A 1044 10.59 11.47 -24.94
CA PRO A 1044 10.35 12.90 -25.20
C PRO A 1044 10.42 13.25 -26.69
N ILE A 1045 11.34 12.65 -27.45
CA ILE A 1045 11.44 12.85 -28.90
C ILE A 1045 10.18 12.33 -29.60
N CYS A 1046 9.68 11.14 -29.23
CA CYS A 1046 8.43 10.61 -29.78
C CYS A 1046 7.26 11.55 -29.52
N MET A 1047 7.11 12.06 -28.29
CA MET A 1047 6.06 13.03 -27.96
C MET A 1047 6.22 14.34 -28.75
N ALA A 1048 7.44 14.85 -28.86
CA ALA A 1048 7.73 16.05 -29.65
C ALA A 1048 7.36 15.84 -31.13
N ILE A 1049 7.72 14.70 -31.72
CA ILE A 1049 7.36 14.34 -33.10
C ILE A 1049 5.84 14.31 -33.26
N LEU A 1050 5.10 13.70 -32.33
CA LEU A 1050 3.64 13.64 -32.40
C LEU A 1050 3.00 15.03 -32.44
N PHE A 1051 3.42 15.95 -31.57
CA PHE A 1051 2.90 17.32 -31.55
C PHE A 1051 3.35 18.15 -32.75
N VAL A 1052 4.58 17.96 -33.23
CA VAL A 1052 5.08 18.61 -34.44
C VAL A 1052 4.29 18.15 -35.67
N VAL A 1053 4.00 16.85 -35.80
CA VAL A 1053 3.15 16.32 -36.88
C VAL A 1053 1.75 16.92 -36.85
N ALA A 1054 1.12 16.99 -35.67
CA ALA A 1054 -0.19 17.62 -35.51
C ALA A 1054 -0.16 19.11 -35.91
N HIS A 1055 0.86 19.85 -35.49
CA HIS A 1055 1.03 21.27 -35.84
C HIS A 1055 1.28 21.48 -37.34
N LEU A 1056 2.19 20.70 -37.94
CA LEU A 1056 2.49 20.75 -39.37
C LEU A 1056 1.23 20.50 -40.21
N PHE A 1057 0.41 19.52 -39.80
CA PHE A 1057 -0.84 19.23 -40.48
C PHE A 1057 -1.79 20.43 -40.50
N VAL A 1058 -2.06 21.07 -39.35
CA VAL A 1058 -2.96 22.23 -39.28
C VAL A 1058 -2.48 23.41 -40.13
N LYS A 1059 -1.17 23.68 -40.11
CA LYS A 1059 -0.58 24.84 -40.82
C LYS A 1059 -0.23 24.59 -42.28
N SER A 1060 -0.38 23.35 -42.76
CA SER A 1060 -0.19 22.99 -44.17
C SER A 1060 -1.35 23.41 -45.08
N PHE A 1061 -2.49 23.85 -44.52
CA PHE A 1061 -3.62 24.34 -45.30
C PHE A 1061 -3.40 25.80 -45.74
N PRO A 1062 -3.69 26.14 -47.02
CA PRO A 1062 -3.49 27.49 -47.53
C PRO A 1062 -4.44 28.50 -46.86
N GLN A 1063 -3.93 29.68 -46.52
CA GLN A 1063 -4.76 30.80 -46.07
C GLN A 1063 -5.59 31.35 -47.24
N VAL A 1064 -6.75 31.96 -46.92
CA VAL A 1064 -7.73 32.51 -47.88
C VAL A 1064 -7.11 33.55 -48.86
N SER A 1065 -5.94 34.08 -48.55
CA SER A 1065 -5.21 35.12 -49.31
C SER A 1065 -4.30 34.62 -50.44
N GLY A 1066 -4.14 33.30 -50.65
CA GLY A 1066 -3.36 32.76 -51.79
C GLY A 1066 -1.84 32.94 -51.70
N ILE A 1067 -1.31 33.37 -50.55
CA ILE A 1067 0.12 33.50 -50.27
C ILE A 1067 0.63 32.17 -49.68
N GLU A 1068 1.74 31.64 -50.19
CA GLU A 1068 2.37 30.44 -49.62
C GLU A 1068 2.82 30.68 -48.17
N ASN A 1069 2.34 29.85 -47.23
CA ASN A 1069 2.71 29.94 -45.83
C ASN A 1069 4.20 29.63 -45.65
N ALA A 1070 4.91 30.44 -44.85
CA ALA A 1070 6.28 30.11 -44.44
C ALA A 1070 6.30 28.75 -43.70
N SER A 1071 7.38 27.97 -43.89
CA SER A 1071 7.48 26.60 -43.38
C SER A 1071 7.10 26.50 -41.89
N PRO A 1072 6.05 25.75 -41.53
CA PRO A 1072 5.62 25.64 -40.14
C PRO A 1072 6.67 24.94 -39.27
N LEU A 1073 7.48 24.05 -39.87
CA LEU A 1073 8.62 23.40 -39.19
C LEU A 1073 9.68 24.42 -38.78
N VAL A 1074 9.99 25.39 -39.65
CA VAL A 1074 10.96 26.44 -39.34
C VAL A 1074 10.41 27.38 -38.27
N ARG A 1075 9.11 27.70 -38.32
CA ARG A 1075 8.44 28.52 -37.29
C ARG A 1075 8.54 27.88 -35.90
N ILE A 1076 8.15 26.61 -35.77
CA ILE A 1076 8.21 25.92 -34.47
C ILE A 1076 9.64 25.68 -34.01
N ALA A 1077 10.59 25.48 -34.93
CA ALA A 1077 12.02 25.38 -34.61
C ALA A 1077 12.58 26.70 -34.05
N ILE A 1078 12.23 27.85 -34.64
CA ILE A 1078 12.65 29.17 -34.15
C ILE A 1078 12.07 29.42 -32.75
N VAL A 1079 10.78 29.14 -32.54
CA VAL A 1079 10.11 29.34 -31.25
C VAL A 1079 10.66 28.40 -30.16
N SER A 1080 10.99 27.16 -30.50
CA SER A 1080 11.49 26.17 -29.53
C SER A 1080 12.99 26.32 -29.21
N LEU A 1081 13.83 26.63 -30.20
CA LEU A 1081 15.27 26.83 -30.02
C LEU A 1081 15.63 28.25 -29.57
N GLY A 1082 14.79 29.24 -29.90
CA GLY A 1082 15.00 30.65 -29.58
C GLY A 1082 15.28 30.93 -28.10
N PRO A 1083 14.47 30.41 -27.15
CA PRO A 1083 14.73 30.56 -25.72
C PRO A 1083 16.07 29.95 -25.27
N ILE A 1084 16.51 28.85 -25.89
CA ILE A 1084 17.78 28.20 -25.58
C ILE A 1084 18.95 29.09 -26.02
N VAL A 1085 18.88 29.61 -27.24
CA VAL A 1085 19.89 30.54 -27.78
C VAL A 1085 19.92 31.84 -26.97
N TRP A 1086 18.76 32.39 -26.60
CA TRP A 1086 18.64 33.54 -25.72
C TRP A 1086 19.33 33.31 -24.38
N ASN A 1087 19.02 32.19 -23.72
CA ASN A 1087 19.64 31.84 -22.44
C ASN A 1087 21.15 31.63 -22.57
N ALA A 1088 21.63 31.00 -23.65
CA ALA A 1088 23.05 30.82 -23.91
C ALA A 1088 23.77 32.17 -24.11
N ALA A 1089 23.17 33.10 -24.86
CA ALA A 1089 23.70 34.44 -25.07
C ALA A 1089 23.74 35.25 -23.76
N VAL A 1090 22.66 35.23 -22.97
CA VAL A 1090 22.59 35.88 -21.65
C VAL A 1090 23.67 35.33 -20.72
N LEU A 1091 23.81 34.01 -20.65
CA LEU A 1091 24.84 33.37 -19.81
C LEU A 1091 26.27 33.70 -20.26
N LEU A 1092 26.52 33.78 -21.57
CA LEU A 1092 27.83 34.15 -22.12
C LEU A 1092 28.18 35.60 -21.80
N ILE A 1093 27.22 36.53 -21.91
CA ILE A 1093 27.40 37.93 -21.52
C ILE A 1093 27.68 38.03 -20.01
N LEU A 1094 26.85 37.39 -19.18
CA LEU A 1094 27.01 37.41 -17.73
C LEU A 1094 28.31 36.72 -17.26
N PHE A 1095 28.82 35.74 -18.02
CA PHE A 1095 30.11 35.12 -17.78
C PHE A 1095 31.25 36.14 -17.90
N PHE A 1096 31.29 36.93 -18.99
CA PHE A 1096 32.30 37.99 -19.15
C PHE A 1096 32.15 39.10 -18.10
N VAL A 1097 30.92 39.52 -17.80
CA VAL A 1097 30.66 40.48 -16.70
C VAL A 1097 31.19 39.95 -15.37
N SER A 1098 30.97 38.66 -15.07
CA SER A 1098 31.46 38.04 -13.84
C SER A 1098 32.98 37.91 -13.81
N LEU A 1099 33.61 37.61 -14.96
CA LEU A 1099 35.06 37.45 -15.07
C LEU A 1099 35.80 38.77 -14.84
N PHE A 1100 35.31 39.87 -15.42
CA PHE A 1100 35.99 41.16 -15.39
C PHE A 1100 35.56 42.04 -14.21
N LEU A 1101 34.26 42.16 -13.94
CA LEU A 1101 33.75 43.01 -12.85
C LEU A 1101 33.67 42.28 -11.50
N GLY A 1102 33.64 40.94 -11.50
CA GLY A 1102 33.56 40.15 -10.27
C GLY A 1102 34.68 40.48 -9.28
N PRO A 1103 35.98 40.38 -9.66
CA PRO A 1103 37.09 40.67 -8.77
C PRO A 1103 37.14 42.12 -8.28
N MET A 1104 36.60 43.08 -9.06
CA MET A 1104 36.59 44.50 -8.73
C MET A 1104 35.46 44.89 -7.77
N LEU A 1105 34.33 44.18 -7.81
CA LEU A 1105 33.12 44.50 -7.05
C LEU A 1105 32.93 43.63 -5.80
N ASP A 1106 33.63 42.50 -5.68
CA ASP A 1106 33.53 41.62 -4.50
C ASP A 1106 34.08 42.29 -3.22
N SER A 1107 35.01 43.24 -3.36
CA SER A 1107 35.55 44.03 -2.23
C SER A 1107 34.61 45.14 -1.74
N VAL A 1108 33.54 45.46 -2.49
CA VAL A 1108 32.63 46.59 -2.21
C VAL A 1108 31.25 46.08 -1.80
N SER A 1109 31.20 45.19 -0.80
CA SER A 1109 30.02 44.90 0.06
C SER A 1109 28.66 44.56 -0.58
N PHE A 1110 28.57 44.15 -1.85
CA PHE A 1110 27.33 43.65 -2.43
C PHE A 1110 27.42 42.15 -2.73
N LYS A 1111 26.31 41.43 -2.56
CA LYS A 1111 26.18 40.02 -2.93
C LYS A 1111 26.23 39.86 -4.47
N PHE A 1112 27.34 40.23 -5.10
CA PHE A 1112 27.51 40.35 -6.55
C PHE A 1112 27.07 39.08 -7.28
N GLY A 1113 27.53 37.91 -6.81
CA GLY A 1113 27.10 36.62 -7.36
C GLY A 1113 25.59 36.36 -7.28
N SER A 1114 24.92 36.81 -6.20
CA SER A 1114 23.47 36.69 -6.07
C SER A 1114 22.71 37.63 -7.02
N VAL A 1115 23.27 38.82 -7.30
CA VAL A 1115 22.68 39.80 -8.20
C VAL A 1115 22.81 39.32 -9.64
N ILE A 1116 23.98 38.82 -10.05
CA ILE A 1116 24.20 38.22 -11.37
C ILE A 1116 23.27 37.02 -11.58
N ALA A 1117 23.13 36.14 -10.59
CA ALA A 1117 22.21 35.00 -10.68
C ALA A 1117 20.75 35.47 -10.82
N PHE A 1118 20.32 36.47 -10.05
CA PHE A 1118 18.98 37.05 -10.17
C PHE A 1118 18.72 37.63 -11.56
N ILE A 1119 19.67 38.41 -12.10
CA ILE A 1119 19.58 38.99 -13.45
C ILE A 1119 19.46 37.88 -14.50
N ALA A 1120 20.28 36.82 -14.40
CA ALA A 1120 20.21 35.67 -15.31
C ALA A 1120 18.81 35.04 -15.32
N HIS A 1121 18.22 34.81 -14.15
CA HIS A 1121 16.90 34.21 -14.02
C HIS A 1121 15.77 35.11 -14.52
N VAL A 1122 15.82 36.42 -14.25
CA VAL A 1122 14.83 37.39 -14.74
C VAL A 1122 14.88 37.49 -16.26
N LEU A 1123 16.08 37.61 -16.85
CA LEU A 1123 16.23 37.67 -18.31
C LEU A 1123 15.79 36.38 -18.99
N ALA A 1124 16.02 35.21 -18.36
CA ALA A 1124 15.51 33.94 -18.87
C ALA A 1124 13.97 33.89 -18.87
N LEU A 1125 13.33 34.39 -17.81
CA LEU A 1125 11.87 34.46 -17.72
C LEU A 1125 11.29 35.41 -18.77
N VAL A 1126 11.88 36.61 -18.92
CA VAL A 1126 11.48 37.58 -19.95
C VAL A 1126 11.64 36.99 -21.35
N GLY A 1127 12.74 36.27 -21.61
CA GLY A 1127 12.95 35.57 -22.87
C GLY A 1127 11.84 34.55 -23.15
N MET A 1128 11.49 33.71 -22.16
CA MET A 1128 10.41 32.73 -22.30
C MET A 1128 9.05 33.38 -22.58
N VAL A 1129 8.69 34.45 -21.86
CA VAL A 1129 7.44 35.19 -22.09
C VAL A 1129 7.47 35.84 -23.47
N GLY A 1130 8.60 36.44 -23.87
CA GLY A 1130 8.76 37.05 -25.19
C GLY A 1130 8.60 36.05 -26.33
N PHE A 1131 9.17 34.85 -26.21
CA PHE A 1131 9.01 33.80 -27.23
C PHE A 1131 7.60 33.17 -27.23
N PHE A 1132 6.91 33.16 -26.08
CA PHE A 1132 5.50 32.74 -26.01
C PHE A 1132 4.58 33.75 -26.72
N GLU A 1133 4.75 35.05 -26.47
CA GLU A 1133 4.02 36.11 -27.18
C GLU A 1133 4.40 36.13 -28.66
N PHE A 1134 5.67 35.88 -29.01
CA PHE A 1134 6.11 35.74 -30.39
C PHE A 1134 5.44 34.56 -31.09
N LEU A 1135 5.26 33.41 -30.41
CA LEU A 1135 4.46 32.31 -30.93
C LEU A 1135 3.02 32.75 -31.19
N TRP A 1136 2.39 33.43 -30.24
CA TRP A 1136 1.02 33.92 -30.40
C TRP A 1136 0.90 34.92 -31.57
N PHE A 1137 1.87 35.81 -31.72
CA PHE A 1137 1.96 36.74 -32.84
C PHE A 1137 2.14 36.04 -34.19
N LEU A 1138 2.88 34.92 -34.24
CA LEU A 1138 3.01 34.09 -35.46
C LEU A 1138 1.74 33.28 -35.77
N GLU A 1139 0.84 33.14 -34.80
CA GLU A 1139 -0.40 32.37 -34.88
C GLU A 1139 -1.63 33.24 -35.22
N LEU A 1140 -1.61 34.53 -34.87
CA LEU A 1140 -2.52 35.56 -35.38
C LEU A 1140 -2.33 35.78 -36.89
#